data_AF-A0A7K4Q8I8-F1
#
_entry.id   AF-A0A7K4Q8I8-F1
#
_cell.length_a   1.000
_cell.length_b   1.000
_cell.length_c   1.000
_cell.angle_alpha   90.00
_cell.angle_beta   90.00
_cell.angle_gamma   90.00
#
_symmetry.space_group_name_H-M   'P 1'
#
loop_
_entity.id
_entity.type
_entity.pdbx_description
1 polymer ?
#
loop_
_entity_poly.entity_id
_entity_poly.type
_entity_poly.pdbx_seq_one_letter_code
_entity_poly.pdbx_strand_id
1 'polypeptide(L)'
;MSLKTVLILLGLALATIFALVCVLLTRERSPRTCQSLPPEQEDTEDGQSLVFADLTAEEMSQVVRYLRGHLGVPLVEASRAEPSENCIAWLDVQVPAKAEVLRFLDSGGARPPREALAVLYFGQQPEPNITELVVGPLPGPAYHRDVTVRKYGGRLPYHRRPVTGREYKQIDALIHSELKKAPLFLAACCDSDGTDLVTLTTAPRGFRSGDRVTWFVLFHNVAGTGYYLSPVGLEVLVDHGDLRVSRWQLRKVFYNGRYFASTGDLEQEFVAGALEVVRLKQPQAEAVLGSMKPRRPPGPPAPLQFEPQGPRYSVRNNHVTFQGWSFAFGMNPNTGPRLFDIRYRGERIVYELSLQEALALYGSNCPGGMSTRYLDGSFGIGRFAYELVRGLDCPYMATYVDRHYLAETDTPKTNQNSLCIFEHDSALPLRRHFSDSQSFYYGGLRRNALVIRTISTLINYDYIWDFMFHTNGAVEVRVHATGYISSSFLHGRGTDYGNRVGPHTLGTMHIHHIHYKVDLDVDGQLNSLESQDMEYEFVKDPWSAQNTIERPHLRRERLEREDEAAFPLNAPLPRYLSFVSPNPNRWGHPRSYRIQVISFAGKHLPTNSSMERSVSWGRYQLAVTRRKEEEPTSTSVYNQNDPWTPTVAFADFINNETLTNQDLVAWITVGFLHIPHAEDIPNTVTVGNSVGFFLRPYNYFSEDPSVDCPDSVYLSSEQDAGACGDNPLACLSSAATCAPRLPPFHFGGFLNL
;
A
#
# COMPACT_ATOMS: atom_id res chain seq x y z
N MET A 1 -7.37 20.86 82.70
CA MET A 1 -6.24 20.53 81.79
C MET A 1 -5.05 21.38 82.17
N SER A 2 -3.85 20.81 82.29
CA SER A 2 -2.65 21.60 82.61
C SER A 2 -2.26 22.48 81.41
N LEU A 3 -1.67 23.66 81.65
CA LEU A 3 -1.19 24.56 80.59
C LEU A 3 -0.25 23.84 79.59
N LYS A 4 0.52 22.86 80.08
CA LYS A 4 1.35 21.97 79.23
C LYS A 4 0.51 21.13 78.27
N THR A 5 -0.63 20.61 78.71
CA THR A 5 -1.55 19.84 77.87
C THR A 5 -2.18 20.69 76.77
N VAL A 6 -2.53 21.95 77.09
CA VAL A 6 -3.06 22.91 76.11
C VAL A 6 -2.01 23.26 75.06
N LEU A 7 -0.76 23.53 75.46
CA LEU A 7 0.34 23.84 74.54
C LEU A 7 0.69 22.65 73.63
N ILE A 8 0.66 21.42 74.14
CA ILE A 8 0.87 20.21 73.34
C ILE A 8 -0.25 20.03 72.30
N LEU A 9 -1.51 20.23 72.70
CA LEU A 9 -2.65 20.15 71.78
C LEU A 9 -2.61 21.26 70.72
N LEU A 10 -2.20 22.47 71.09
CA LEU A 10 -2.03 23.59 70.15
C LEU A 10 -0.89 23.32 69.15
N GLY A 11 0.24 22.78 69.62
CA GLY A 11 1.36 22.38 68.78
C GLY A 11 1.00 21.26 67.81
N LEU A 12 0.26 20.24 68.27
CA LEU A 12 -0.28 19.18 67.42
C LEU A 12 -1.27 19.74 66.39
N ALA A 13 -2.18 20.62 66.79
CA ALA A 13 -3.14 21.24 65.88
C ALA A 13 -2.43 22.06 64.78
N LEU A 14 -1.43 22.87 65.16
CA LEU A 14 -0.61 23.64 64.22
C LEU A 14 0.19 22.74 63.27
N ALA A 15 0.80 21.66 63.77
CA ALA A 15 1.51 20.69 62.94
C ALA A 15 0.56 19.97 61.97
N THR A 16 -0.66 19.65 62.40
CA THR A 16 -1.67 18.99 61.58
C THR A 16 -2.19 19.95 60.49
N ILE A 17 -2.43 21.22 60.82
CA ILE A 17 -2.82 22.26 59.87
C ILE A 17 -1.69 22.49 58.85
N PHE A 18 -0.44 22.59 59.31
CA PHE A 18 0.72 22.74 58.43
C PHE A 18 0.86 21.54 57.48
N ALA A 19 0.71 20.31 57.98
CA ALA A 19 0.71 19.11 57.15
C ALA A 19 -0.44 19.09 56.14
N LEU A 20 -1.66 19.49 56.53
CA LEU A 20 -2.81 19.61 55.63
C LEU A 20 -2.60 20.68 54.55
N VAL A 21 -2.04 21.83 54.91
CA VAL A 21 -1.71 22.91 53.97
C VAL A 21 -0.61 22.45 53.01
N CYS A 22 0.44 21.79 53.51
CA CYS A 22 1.46 21.19 52.66
C CYS A 22 0.86 20.15 51.71
N VAL A 23 0.00 19.23 52.18
CA VAL A 23 -0.69 18.26 51.33
C VAL A 23 -1.60 18.95 50.32
N LEU A 24 -2.31 20.02 50.67
CA LEU A 24 -3.15 20.77 49.72
C LEU A 24 -2.33 21.56 48.70
N LEU A 25 -1.14 22.05 49.07
CA LEU A 25 -0.21 22.75 48.18
C LEU A 25 0.61 21.79 47.30
N THR A 26 0.88 20.56 47.76
CA THR A 26 1.61 19.53 47.01
C THR A 26 0.72 18.53 46.28
N ARG A 27 -0.61 18.55 46.52
CA ARG A 27 -1.56 17.77 45.74
C ARG A 27 -1.60 18.35 44.34
N GLU A 28 -0.73 17.83 43.49
CA GLU A 28 -0.85 17.96 42.04
C GLU A 28 -2.31 17.68 41.68
N ARG A 29 -3.00 18.70 41.18
CA ARG A 29 -4.32 18.51 40.59
C ARG A 29 -4.12 17.54 39.45
N SER A 30 -4.66 16.33 39.58
CA SER A 30 -4.68 15.39 38.46
C SER A 30 -5.27 16.12 37.25
N PRO A 31 -4.57 16.14 36.10
CA PRO A 31 -5.05 16.86 34.93
C PRO A 31 -6.44 16.35 34.57
N ARG A 32 -7.35 17.29 34.24
CA ARG A 32 -8.71 16.93 33.83
C ARG A 32 -8.63 16.05 32.58
N THR A 33 -9.40 14.98 32.52
CA THR A 33 -9.48 14.16 31.30
C THR A 33 -10.18 14.97 30.21
N CYS A 34 -9.70 14.88 28.96
CA CYS A 34 -10.35 15.55 27.84
C CYS A 34 -11.79 15.07 27.71
N GLN A 35 -12.73 16.01 27.65
CA GLN A 35 -14.13 15.71 27.38
C GLN A 35 -14.31 15.67 25.86
N SER A 36 -14.67 14.51 25.32
CA SER A 36 -15.06 14.40 23.92
C SER A 36 -16.44 15.05 23.76
N LEU A 37 -16.54 16.03 22.87
CA LEU A 37 -17.85 16.39 22.35
C LEU A 37 -18.31 15.24 21.45
N PRO A 38 -19.59 14.82 21.53
CA PRO A 38 -20.12 13.93 20.50
C PRO A 38 -19.90 14.61 19.14
N PRO A 39 -19.41 13.91 18.10
CA PRO A 39 -19.38 14.49 16.77
C PRO A 39 -20.79 15.03 16.45
N GLU A 40 -20.86 16.24 15.91
CA GLU A 40 -22.13 16.76 15.38
C GLU A 40 -22.73 15.69 14.46
N GLN A 41 -24.00 15.37 14.69
CA GLN A 41 -24.69 14.27 14.08
C GLN A 41 -24.99 14.63 12.61
N GLU A 42 -23.97 14.62 11.76
CA GLU A 42 -24.14 14.72 10.31
C GLU A 42 -24.36 13.31 9.73
N ASP A 43 -25.46 13.22 8.98
CA ASP A 43 -26.04 12.12 8.23
C ASP A 43 -26.57 10.88 8.97
N THR A 44 -27.87 10.65 8.77
CA THR A 44 -28.52 9.36 8.90
C THR A 44 -27.94 8.42 7.84
N GLU A 45 -27.06 7.50 8.26
CA GLU A 45 -26.49 6.45 7.42
C GLU A 45 -27.63 5.62 6.80
N ASP A 46 -27.77 5.69 5.47
CA ASP A 46 -28.74 4.91 4.70
C ASP A 46 -28.14 3.59 4.17
N GLY A 47 -26.87 3.32 4.51
CA GLY A 47 -26.14 2.12 4.14
C GLY A 47 -25.70 2.08 2.67
N GLN A 48 -25.64 3.22 1.97
CA GLN A 48 -25.19 3.30 0.58
C GLN A 48 -23.77 2.77 0.35
N SER A 49 -22.82 3.14 1.22
CA SER A 49 -21.39 2.73 1.15
C SER A 49 -21.17 1.21 1.14
N LEU A 50 -22.10 0.45 1.72
CA LEU A 50 -22.01 -1.01 1.85
C LEU A 50 -22.12 -1.75 0.49
N VAL A 51 -22.46 -1.05 -0.60
CA VAL A 51 -22.31 -1.60 -1.96
C VAL A 51 -20.85 -1.90 -2.31
N PHE A 52 -19.90 -1.19 -1.68
CA PHE A 52 -18.45 -1.34 -1.86
C PHE A 52 -17.77 -2.12 -0.73
N ALA A 53 -18.47 -2.39 0.37
CA ALA A 53 -17.88 -3.04 1.54
C ALA A 53 -17.33 -4.41 1.18
N ASP A 54 -16.14 -4.74 1.69
CA ASP A 54 -15.59 -6.08 1.60
C ASP A 54 -16.56 -7.12 2.21
N LEU A 55 -16.37 -8.39 1.86
CA LEU A 55 -17.19 -9.46 2.41
C LEU A 55 -17.03 -9.54 3.93
N THR A 56 -18.12 -9.78 4.64
CA THR A 56 -18.07 -10.15 6.06
C THR A 56 -17.62 -11.59 6.23
N ALA A 57 -17.16 -11.97 7.43
CA ALA A 57 -16.80 -13.36 7.74
C ALA A 57 -17.99 -14.33 7.54
N GLU A 58 -19.21 -13.89 7.86
CA GLU A 58 -20.42 -14.70 7.65
C GLU A 58 -20.72 -14.89 6.16
N GLU A 59 -20.63 -13.84 5.35
CA GLU A 59 -20.82 -13.93 3.89
C GLU A 59 -19.79 -14.88 3.25
N MET A 60 -18.51 -14.80 3.63
CA MET A 60 -17.49 -15.72 3.15
C MET A 60 -17.81 -17.17 3.52
N SER A 61 -18.23 -17.41 4.77
CA SER A 61 -18.60 -18.76 5.24
C SER A 61 -19.80 -19.33 4.48
N GLN A 62 -20.77 -18.48 4.12
CA GLN A 62 -21.93 -18.86 3.33
C GLN A 62 -21.55 -19.22 1.89
N VAL A 63 -20.65 -18.44 1.26
CA VAL A 63 -20.12 -18.75 -0.08
C VAL A 63 -19.39 -20.10 -0.10
N VAL A 64 -18.50 -20.35 0.87
CA VAL A 64 -17.79 -21.64 0.97
C VAL A 64 -18.77 -22.80 1.13
N ARG A 65 -19.76 -22.67 2.03
CA ARG A 65 -20.80 -23.68 2.25
C ARG A 65 -21.59 -23.96 0.97
N TYR A 66 -21.98 -22.91 0.26
CA TYR A 66 -22.70 -23.02 -1.00
C TYR A 66 -21.88 -23.75 -2.07
N LEU A 67 -20.63 -23.33 -2.32
CA LEU A 67 -19.77 -23.92 -3.35
C LEU A 67 -19.50 -25.41 -3.09
N ARG A 68 -19.23 -25.79 -1.83
CA ARG A 68 -19.07 -27.20 -1.44
C ARG A 68 -20.32 -28.05 -1.71
N GLY A 69 -21.51 -27.46 -1.58
CA GLY A 69 -22.79 -28.15 -1.79
C GLY A 69 -23.26 -28.21 -3.25
N HIS A 70 -22.85 -27.25 -4.09
CA HIS A 70 -23.49 -27.02 -5.39
C HIS A 70 -22.56 -27.16 -6.62
N LEU A 71 -21.24 -27.23 -6.46
CA LEU A 71 -20.34 -27.39 -7.60
C LEU A 71 -20.30 -28.81 -8.19
N GLY A 72 -20.78 -29.81 -7.46
CA GLY A 72 -20.78 -31.20 -7.93
C GLY A 72 -19.39 -31.86 -7.98
N VAL A 73 -18.34 -31.20 -7.47
CA VAL A 73 -16.98 -31.73 -7.33
C VAL A 73 -16.50 -31.57 -5.89
N PRO A 74 -15.69 -32.52 -5.36
CA PRO A 74 -15.13 -32.39 -4.02
C PRO A 74 -14.15 -31.22 -3.98
N LEU A 75 -14.23 -30.40 -2.92
CA LEU A 75 -13.30 -29.30 -2.63
C LEU A 75 -12.51 -29.62 -1.36
N VAL A 76 -11.19 -29.60 -1.48
CA VAL A 76 -10.25 -29.70 -0.36
C VAL A 76 -9.90 -28.29 0.11
N GLU A 77 -9.69 -28.13 1.41
CA GLU A 77 -9.23 -26.86 1.95
C GLU A 77 -7.86 -26.51 1.38
N ALA A 78 -7.73 -25.31 0.79
CA ALA A 78 -6.52 -24.90 0.06
C ALA A 78 -5.24 -24.93 0.91
N SER A 79 -5.32 -24.76 2.23
CA SER A 79 -4.18 -24.87 3.16
C SER A 79 -3.55 -26.27 3.20
N ARG A 80 -4.30 -27.29 2.75
CA ARG A 80 -3.93 -28.71 2.75
C ARG A 80 -3.98 -29.35 1.36
N ALA A 81 -4.58 -28.67 0.39
CA ALA A 81 -4.79 -29.19 -0.95
C ALA A 81 -3.47 -29.42 -1.69
N GLU A 82 -3.31 -30.60 -2.25
CA GLU A 82 -2.26 -30.92 -3.20
C GLU A 82 -2.52 -30.22 -4.56
N PRO A 83 -1.49 -29.97 -5.39
CA PRO A 83 -1.67 -29.34 -6.71
C PRO A 83 -2.62 -30.10 -7.66
N SER A 84 -2.88 -31.38 -7.39
CA SER A 84 -3.79 -32.23 -8.17
C SER A 84 -5.22 -32.25 -7.64
N GLU A 85 -5.53 -31.49 -6.59
CA GLU A 85 -6.85 -31.43 -5.96
C GLU A 85 -7.60 -30.15 -6.35
N ASN A 86 -8.91 -30.13 -6.06
CA ASN A 86 -9.73 -28.95 -6.27
C ASN A 86 -9.83 -28.16 -4.96
N CYS A 87 -9.70 -26.84 -5.00
CA CYS A 87 -9.83 -26.00 -3.81
C CYS A 87 -10.36 -24.60 -4.13
N ILE A 88 -10.88 -23.92 -3.10
CA ILE A 88 -11.18 -22.49 -3.15
C ILE A 88 -9.88 -21.75 -2.81
N ALA A 89 -9.35 -21.01 -3.77
CA ALA A 89 -8.09 -20.30 -3.62
C ALA A 89 -8.26 -19.03 -2.78
N TRP A 90 -9.25 -18.19 -3.10
CA TRP A 90 -9.63 -17.01 -2.32
C TRP A 90 -11.01 -16.49 -2.72
N LEU A 91 -11.55 -15.58 -1.88
CA LEU A 91 -12.76 -14.81 -2.15
C LEU A 91 -12.47 -13.30 -2.11
N ASP A 92 -13.18 -12.52 -2.92
CA ASP A 92 -13.34 -11.07 -2.78
C ASP A 92 -14.81 -10.69 -3.03
N VAL A 93 -15.22 -9.47 -2.68
CA VAL A 93 -16.50 -8.93 -3.13
C VAL A 93 -16.44 -8.66 -4.63
N GLN A 94 -17.49 -9.08 -5.35
CA GLN A 94 -17.70 -8.67 -6.74
C GLN A 94 -18.36 -7.29 -6.71
N VAL A 95 -17.59 -6.24 -6.96
CA VAL A 95 -18.13 -4.88 -7.07
C VAL A 95 -19.11 -4.84 -8.26
N PRO A 96 -20.33 -4.31 -8.10
CA PRO A 96 -21.29 -4.20 -9.20
C PRO A 96 -20.81 -3.24 -10.30
N ALA A 97 -21.47 -3.29 -11.46
CA ALA A 97 -21.14 -2.39 -12.55
C ALA A 97 -21.34 -0.92 -12.14
N LYS A 98 -20.43 -0.02 -12.56
CA LYS A 98 -20.46 1.42 -12.19
C LYS A 98 -21.83 2.03 -12.50
N ALA A 99 -22.40 1.71 -13.66
CA ALA A 99 -23.72 2.21 -14.06
C ALA A 99 -24.87 1.78 -13.12
N GLU A 100 -24.80 0.58 -12.53
CA GLU A 100 -25.80 0.10 -11.57
C GLU A 100 -25.63 0.80 -10.22
N VAL A 101 -24.37 0.95 -9.79
CA VAL A 101 -24.01 1.63 -8.55
C VAL A 101 -24.42 3.11 -8.60
N LEU A 102 -24.08 3.84 -9.67
CA LEU A 102 -24.44 5.26 -9.80
C LEU A 102 -25.95 5.47 -9.88
N ARG A 103 -26.70 4.54 -10.50
CA ARG A 103 -28.18 4.59 -10.48
C ARG A 103 -28.72 4.46 -9.06
N PHE A 104 -28.12 3.59 -8.25
CA PHE A 104 -28.48 3.42 -6.83
C PHE A 104 -28.11 4.66 -6.01
N LEU A 105 -26.86 5.12 -6.11
CA LEU A 105 -26.34 6.22 -5.28
C LEU A 105 -26.94 7.58 -5.63
N ASP A 106 -27.12 7.88 -6.92
CA ASP A 106 -27.43 9.24 -7.37
C ASP A 106 -28.85 9.39 -7.90
N SER A 107 -29.51 8.29 -8.30
CA SER A 107 -30.83 8.32 -8.95
C SER A 107 -31.93 7.61 -8.15
N GLY A 108 -31.67 7.21 -6.90
CA GLY A 108 -32.64 6.48 -6.07
C GLY A 108 -33.04 5.11 -6.64
N GLY A 109 -32.18 4.52 -7.48
CA GLY A 109 -32.39 3.20 -8.05
C GLY A 109 -32.35 2.09 -7.01
N ALA A 110 -32.74 0.88 -7.41
CA ALA A 110 -32.64 -0.28 -6.54
C ALA A 110 -31.17 -0.62 -6.23
N ARG A 111 -30.91 -1.06 -5.00
CA ARG A 111 -29.60 -1.55 -4.57
C ARG A 111 -29.16 -2.74 -5.46
N PRO A 112 -27.97 -2.71 -6.09
CA PRO A 112 -27.48 -3.83 -6.87
C PRO A 112 -27.33 -5.10 -6.03
N PRO A 113 -27.48 -6.30 -6.62
CA PRO A 113 -27.26 -7.54 -5.90
C PRO A 113 -25.82 -7.58 -5.37
N ARG A 114 -25.66 -7.96 -4.09
CA ARG A 114 -24.36 -8.13 -3.47
C ARG A 114 -23.84 -9.53 -3.79
N GLU A 115 -22.63 -9.63 -4.34
CA GLU A 115 -22.08 -10.87 -4.86
C GLU A 115 -20.61 -11.04 -4.45
N ALA A 116 -20.13 -12.28 -4.41
CA ALA A 116 -18.73 -12.62 -4.18
C ALA A 116 -18.08 -13.10 -5.47
N LEU A 117 -16.82 -12.74 -5.70
CA LEU A 117 -15.93 -13.38 -6.65
C LEU A 117 -15.16 -14.48 -5.93
N ALA A 118 -15.39 -15.73 -6.33
CA ALA A 118 -14.67 -16.90 -5.84
C ALA A 118 -13.69 -17.40 -6.89
N VAL A 119 -12.42 -17.54 -6.52
CA VAL A 119 -11.41 -18.15 -7.40
C VAL A 119 -11.15 -19.57 -6.95
N LEU A 120 -11.24 -20.50 -7.90
CA LEU A 120 -11.06 -21.93 -7.67
C LEU A 120 -9.91 -22.47 -8.50
N TYR A 121 -9.18 -23.39 -7.89
CA TYR A 121 -8.20 -24.22 -8.58
C TYR A 121 -8.81 -25.58 -8.81
N PHE A 122 -8.99 -25.97 -10.07
CA PHE A 122 -9.43 -27.32 -10.42
C PHE A 122 -8.23 -28.16 -10.89
N GLY A 123 -7.54 -28.79 -9.93
CA GLY A 123 -6.42 -29.69 -10.20
C GLY A 123 -6.85 -31.12 -10.55
N GLN A 124 -8.02 -31.56 -10.07
CA GLN A 124 -8.46 -32.95 -10.12
C GLN A 124 -9.28 -33.26 -11.38
N GLN A 125 -8.71 -32.96 -12.55
CA GLN A 125 -9.37 -33.19 -13.84
C GLN A 125 -8.34 -33.36 -14.99
N PRO A 126 -8.74 -33.90 -16.16
CA PRO A 126 -7.82 -34.14 -17.28
C PRO A 126 -7.13 -32.87 -17.80
N GLU A 127 -7.85 -31.74 -17.79
CA GLU A 127 -7.33 -30.42 -18.17
C GLU A 127 -7.45 -29.45 -16.99
N PRO A 128 -6.49 -29.46 -16.05
CA PRO A 128 -6.50 -28.57 -14.89
C PRO A 128 -6.63 -27.10 -15.30
N ASN A 129 -7.41 -26.33 -14.56
CA ASN A 129 -7.63 -24.91 -14.86
C ASN A 129 -7.93 -24.08 -13.60
N ILE A 130 -7.87 -22.76 -13.79
CA ILE A 130 -8.30 -21.78 -12.78
C ILE A 130 -9.65 -21.25 -13.24
N THR A 131 -10.61 -21.15 -12.33
CA THR A 131 -11.96 -20.64 -12.62
C THR A 131 -12.32 -19.53 -11.66
N GLU A 132 -12.85 -18.43 -12.20
CA GLU A 132 -13.44 -17.34 -11.44
C GLU A 132 -14.97 -17.44 -11.52
N LEU A 133 -15.62 -17.62 -10.36
CA LEU A 133 -17.07 -17.73 -10.23
C LEU A 133 -17.61 -16.49 -9.51
N VAL A 134 -18.63 -15.87 -10.06
CA VAL A 134 -19.45 -14.92 -9.30
C VAL A 134 -20.57 -15.68 -8.60
N VAL A 135 -20.68 -15.52 -7.28
CA VAL A 135 -21.61 -16.24 -6.40
C VAL A 135 -22.55 -15.24 -5.72
N GLY A 136 -23.85 -15.48 -5.78
CA GLY A 136 -24.83 -14.57 -5.21
C GLY A 136 -26.28 -15.09 -5.21
N PRO A 137 -27.24 -14.27 -4.74
CA PRO A 137 -26.99 -13.02 -4.02
C PRO A 137 -26.61 -13.30 -2.55
N LEU A 138 -25.80 -12.44 -1.93
CA LEU A 138 -25.48 -12.52 -0.50
C LEU A 138 -26.58 -11.89 0.36
N PRO A 139 -26.81 -12.36 1.60
CA PRO A 139 -26.10 -13.42 2.34
C PRO A 139 -26.60 -14.86 2.04
N GLY A 140 -27.63 -15.04 1.22
CA GLY A 140 -28.18 -16.36 0.89
C GLY A 140 -27.85 -16.79 -0.54
N PRO A 141 -26.59 -17.18 -0.86
CA PRO A 141 -26.19 -17.48 -2.22
C PRO A 141 -27.05 -18.61 -2.81
N ALA A 142 -27.58 -18.36 -4.00
CA ALA A 142 -28.51 -19.26 -4.71
C ALA A 142 -28.03 -19.61 -6.13
N TYR A 143 -27.07 -18.86 -6.67
CA TYR A 143 -26.47 -19.12 -7.97
C TYR A 143 -24.95 -18.92 -7.93
N HIS A 144 -24.28 -19.53 -8.91
CA HIS A 144 -22.93 -19.16 -9.31
C HIS A 144 -22.86 -19.07 -10.83
N ARG A 145 -21.97 -18.22 -11.36
CA ARG A 145 -21.70 -18.09 -12.79
C ARG A 145 -20.20 -18.03 -13.05
N ASP A 146 -19.73 -18.82 -14.01
CA ASP A 146 -18.35 -18.73 -14.49
C ASP A 146 -18.17 -17.48 -15.35
N VAL A 147 -17.26 -16.60 -14.92
CA VAL A 147 -16.92 -15.37 -15.64
C VAL A 147 -15.55 -15.44 -16.32
N THR A 148 -14.81 -16.55 -16.16
CA THR A 148 -13.42 -16.70 -16.62
C THR A 148 -13.27 -16.43 -18.11
N VAL A 149 -14.05 -17.12 -18.95
CA VAL A 149 -13.94 -17.00 -20.41
C VAL A 149 -14.42 -15.63 -20.89
N ARG A 150 -15.48 -15.08 -20.28
CA ARG A 150 -15.97 -13.74 -20.62
C ARG A 150 -14.94 -12.67 -20.28
N LYS A 151 -14.25 -12.82 -19.14
CA LYS A 151 -13.28 -11.85 -18.63
C LYS A 151 -11.93 -11.91 -19.38
N TYR A 152 -11.47 -13.09 -19.76
CA TYR A 152 -10.12 -13.30 -20.31
C TYR A 152 -10.09 -13.80 -21.76
N GLY A 153 -11.24 -13.98 -22.40
CA GLY A 153 -11.35 -14.52 -23.76
C GLY A 153 -11.01 -16.01 -23.89
N GLY A 154 -10.76 -16.71 -22.78
CA GLY A 154 -10.38 -18.12 -22.76
C GLY A 154 -10.30 -18.71 -21.35
N ARG A 155 -10.02 -20.02 -21.26
CA ARG A 155 -9.72 -20.69 -19.98
C ARG A 155 -8.37 -20.25 -19.46
N LEU A 156 -8.22 -20.16 -18.14
CA LEU A 156 -6.93 -19.86 -17.52
C LEU A 156 -6.10 -21.14 -17.34
N PRO A 157 -4.88 -21.20 -17.92
CA PRO A 157 -3.99 -22.33 -17.72
C PRO A 157 -3.57 -22.48 -16.25
N TYR A 158 -3.54 -23.72 -15.76
CA TYR A 158 -3.32 -24.00 -14.34
C TYR A 158 -1.94 -23.59 -13.81
N HIS A 159 -0.91 -23.52 -14.67
CA HIS A 159 0.43 -23.10 -14.26
C HIS A 159 0.51 -21.61 -13.92
N ARG A 160 -0.48 -20.79 -14.27
CA ARG A 160 -0.52 -19.36 -13.92
C ARG A 160 -0.91 -19.09 -12.47
N ARG A 161 -1.48 -20.07 -11.78
CA ARG A 161 -1.96 -19.91 -10.40
C ARG A 161 -0.81 -19.49 -9.46
N PRO A 162 -1.03 -18.57 -8.51
CA PRO A 162 -0.12 -18.36 -7.37
C PRO A 162 0.36 -19.67 -6.72
N VAL A 163 1.58 -19.66 -6.18
CA VAL A 163 2.10 -20.81 -5.41
C VAL A 163 1.48 -20.75 -4.02
N THR A 164 0.83 -21.82 -3.60
CA THR A 164 0.17 -21.87 -2.29
C THR A 164 1.18 -22.12 -1.18
N GLY A 165 0.85 -21.75 0.05
CA GLY A 165 1.62 -22.08 1.26
C GLY A 165 1.83 -23.59 1.43
N ARG A 166 0.88 -24.42 0.96
CA ARG A 166 1.06 -25.88 0.91
C ARG A 166 2.12 -26.29 -0.10
N GLU A 167 2.11 -25.70 -1.30
CA GLU A 167 3.10 -25.93 -2.36
C GLU A 167 4.50 -25.50 -1.87
N TYR A 168 4.63 -24.34 -1.22
CA TYR A 168 5.89 -23.88 -0.60
C TYR A 168 6.44 -24.86 0.44
N LYS A 169 5.60 -25.34 1.38
CA LYS A 169 6.03 -26.33 2.39
C LYS A 169 6.60 -27.61 1.78
N GLN A 170 6.04 -28.03 0.64
CA GLN A 170 6.49 -29.24 -0.07
C GLN A 170 7.79 -29.01 -0.83
N ILE A 171 7.93 -27.82 -1.44
CA ILE A 171 9.19 -27.41 -2.07
C ILE A 171 10.30 -27.33 -1.02
N ASP A 172 10.03 -26.74 0.14
CA ASP A 172 10.99 -26.69 1.24
C ASP A 172 11.37 -28.09 1.71
N ALA A 173 10.41 -29.00 1.88
CA ALA A 173 10.71 -30.38 2.25
C ALA A 173 11.64 -31.07 1.22
N LEU A 174 11.42 -30.85 -0.08
CA LEU A 174 12.30 -31.33 -1.14
C LEU A 174 13.69 -30.71 -1.02
N ILE A 175 13.80 -29.38 -0.91
CA ILE A 175 15.09 -28.69 -0.79
C ILE A 175 15.88 -29.22 0.42
N HIS A 176 15.27 -29.29 1.60
CA HIS A 176 15.92 -29.81 2.80
C HIS A 176 16.36 -31.28 2.64
N SER A 177 15.61 -32.10 1.90
CA SER A 177 16.02 -33.47 1.59
C SER A 177 17.23 -33.53 0.64
N GLU A 178 17.32 -32.61 -0.32
CA GLU A 178 18.44 -32.49 -1.25
C GLU A 178 19.70 -31.95 -0.59
N LEU A 179 19.57 -30.98 0.34
CA LEU A 179 20.68 -30.41 1.11
C LEU A 179 21.42 -31.48 1.93
N LYS A 180 20.70 -32.46 2.49
CA LYS A 180 21.29 -33.58 3.25
C LYS A 180 22.29 -34.43 2.45
N LYS A 181 22.32 -34.29 1.12
CA LYS A 181 23.29 -34.98 0.26
C LYS A 181 24.68 -34.31 0.24
N ALA A 182 24.82 -33.13 0.87
CA ALA A 182 26.09 -32.39 0.95
C ALA A 182 26.49 -32.02 2.40
N PRO A 183 26.58 -33.01 3.31
CA PRO A 183 26.75 -32.74 4.74
C PRO A 183 28.11 -32.14 5.10
N LEU A 184 29.21 -32.59 4.47
CA LEU A 184 30.54 -32.06 4.78
C LEU A 184 30.71 -30.66 4.22
N PHE A 185 30.16 -30.40 3.03
CA PHE A 185 30.13 -29.07 2.45
C PHE A 185 29.35 -28.12 3.36
N LEU A 186 28.11 -28.43 3.75
CA LEU A 186 27.28 -27.53 4.57
C LEU A 186 27.92 -27.22 5.93
N ALA A 187 28.50 -28.23 6.59
CA ALA A 187 29.23 -28.03 7.84
C ALA A 187 30.42 -27.07 7.65
N ALA A 188 31.13 -27.15 6.53
CA ALA A 188 32.28 -26.29 6.24
C ALA A 188 31.90 -24.89 5.74
N CYS A 189 30.85 -24.79 4.93
CA CYS A 189 30.35 -23.57 4.28
C CYS A 189 29.75 -22.61 5.29
N CYS A 190 28.93 -23.15 6.18
CA CYS A 190 27.92 -22.38 6.88
C CYS A 190 27.69 -22.88 8.31
N ASP A 191 28.49 -23.83 8.82
CA ASP A 191 28.33 -24.37 10.18
C ASP A 191 26.90 -24.92 10.40
N SER A 192 26.38 -25.61 9.39
CA SER A 192 24.97 -26.00 9.26
C SER A 192 24.84 -27.47 8.88
N ASP A 193 23.77 -28.12 9.37
CA ASP A 193 23.33 -29.44 8.90
C ASP A 193 22.19 -29.34 7.85
N GLY A 194 21.89 -28.11 7.41
CA GLY A 194 20.82 -27.76 6.48
C GLY A 194 19.47 -27.46 7.14
N THR A 195 19.28 -27.70 8.44
CA THR A 195 17.99 -27.48 9.13
C THR A 195 17.78 -26.04 9.61
N ASP A 196 18.87 -25.28 9.77
CA ASP A 196 18.89 -23.87 10.14
C ASP A 196 19.01 -22.94 8.92
N LEU A 197 18.77 -23.45 7.72
CA LEU A 197 18.67 -22.67 6.50
C LEU A 197 17.22 -22.41 6.12
N VAL A 198 16.93 -21.21 5.65
CA VAL A 198 15.61 -20.83 5.12
C VAL A 198 15.73 -20.43 3.67
N THR A 199 14.64 -20.66 2.92
CA THR A 199 14.57 -20.38 1.49
C THR A 199 13.82 -19.08 1.25
N LEU A 200 14.23 -18.38 0.19
CA LEU A 200 13.48 -17.28 -0.40
C LEU A 200 13.15 -17.64 -1.84
N THR A 201 11.87 -17.69 -2.16
CA THR A 201 11.38 -17.90 -3.54
C THR A 201 11.76 -16.73 -4.43
N THR A 202 12.06 -16.98 -5.70
CA THR A 202 12.06 -15.95 -6.74
C THR A 202 10.83 -16.09 -7.65
N ALA A 203 10.62 -15.10 -8.51
CA ALA A 203 9.63 -15.14 -9.59
C ALA A 203 10.06 -14.19 -10.73
N PRO A 204 9.65 -14.40 -12.00
CA PRO A 204 8.81 -15.48 -12.51
C PRO A 204 9.51 -16.84 -12.49
N ARG A 205 8.74 -17.90 -12.73
CA ARG A 205 9.12 -19.29 -12.47
C ARG A 205 9.54 -20.02 -13.75
N GLY A 206 10.53 -19.49 -14.45
CA GLY A 206 11.06 -20.07 -15.67
C GLY A 206 11.46 -19.01 -16.69
N PHE A 207 11.50 -19.38 -17.97
CA PHE A 207 11.88 -18.47 -19.07
C PHE A 207 10.90 -18.47 -20.26
N ARG A 208 9.81 -19.24 -20.18
CA ARG A 208 8.74 -19.30 -21.18
C ARG A 208 7.41 -19.69 -20.52
N SER A 209 6.31 -19.39 -21.22
CA SER A 209 4.97 -19.80 -20.77
C SER A 209 4.90 -21.31 -20.54
N GLY A 210 4.23 -21.71 -19.45
CA GLY A 210 4.09 -23.09 -19.01
C GLY A 210 5.18 -23.56 -18.05
N ASP A 211 6.33 -22.87 -17.98
CA ASP A 211 7.35 -23.22 -17.00
C ASP A 211 6.85 -22.96 -15.57
N ARG A 212 7.24 -23.83 -14.64
CA ARG A 212 7.03 -23.66 -13.19
C ARG A 212 8.28 -24.18 -12.45
N VAL A 213 9.39 -23.52 -12.75
CA VAL A 213 10.75 -23.85 -12.28
C VAL A 213 11.34 -22.62 -11.58
N THR A 214 11.62 -22.72 -10.29
CA THR A 214 11.91 -21.56 -9.43
C THR A 214 13.32 -21.65 -8.83
N TRP A 215 14.05 -20.53 -8.84
CA TRP A 215 15.25 -20.40 -8.02
C TRP A 215 14.85 -20.08 -6.57
N PHE A 216 15.45 -20.80 -5.63
CA PHE A 216 15.34 -20.52 -4.20
C PHE A 216 16.70 -20.12 -3.66
N VAL A 217 16.76 -18.95 -3.02
CA VAL A 217 17.97 -18.41 -2.41
C VAL A 217 18.02 -18.85 -0.95
N LEU A 218 19.16 -19.34 -0.47
CA LEU A 218 19.29 -19.84 0.91
C LEU A 218 19.98 -18.82 1.81
N PHE A 219 19.45 -18.72 3.03
CA PHE A 219 19.91 -17.81 4.08
C PHE A 219 20.03 -18.56 5.41
N HIS A 220 20.89 -18.07 6.29
CA HIS A 220 20.87 -18.50 7.69
C HIS A 220 19.57 -18.04 8.37
N ASN A 221 18.88 -18.97 9.01
CA ASN A 221 17.73 -18.69 9.84
C ASN A 221 18.20 -18.22 11.22
N VAL A 222 18.01 -16.93 11.51
CA VAL A 222 18.44 -16.33 12.77
C VAL A 222 17.23 -15.76 13.47
N ALA A 223 16.83 -16.42 14.55
CA ALA A 223 15.61 -16.09 15.29
C ALA A 223 15.57 -14.61 15.72
N GLY A 224 14.46 -13.93 15.39
CA GLY A 224 14.24 -12.53 15.76
C GLY A 224 15.06 -11.50 14.96
N THR A 225 15.56 -11.88 13.78
CA THR A 225 16.30 -10.99 12.87
C THR A 225 15.86 -11.21 11.42
N GLY A 226 16.05 -10.23 10.54
CA GLY A 226 15.79 -10.40 9.11
C GLY A 226 16.83 -11.33 8.46
N TYR A 227 16.44 -12.57 8.18
CA TYR A 227 17.31 -13.56 7.52
C TYR A 227 17.77 -13.10 6.12
N TYR A 228 17.03 -12.19 5.48
CA TYR A 228 17.33 -11.60 4.17
C TYR A 228 18.73 -10.99 4.04
N LEU A 229 19.41 -10.71 5.15
CA LEU A 229 20.75 -10.12 5.18
C LEU A 229 21.88 -11.14 5.43
N SER A 230 21.55 -12.42 5.53
CA SER A 230 22.50 -13.51 5.82
C SER A 230 22.54 -14.58 4.71
N PRO A 231 22.78 -14.22 3.44
CA PRO A 231 22.83 -15.17 2.33
C PRO A 231 24.03 -16.12 2.50
N VAL A 232 23.83 -17.41 2.22
CA VAL A 232 24.91 -18.42 2.39
C VAL A 232 25.70 -18.71 1.12
N GLY A 233 25.35 -18.06 0.02
CA GLY A 233 25.98 -18.28 -1.29
C GLY A 233 25.43 -19.47 -2.05
N LEU A 234 24.48 -20.22 -1.47
CA LEU A 234 23.82 -21.36 -2.09
C LEU A 234 22.45 -20.95 -2.64
N GLU A 235 22.17 -21.32 -3.88
CA GLU A 235 20.86 -21.20 -4.50
C GLU A 235 20.51 -22.50 -5.24
N VAL A 236 19.23 -22.88 -5.26
CA VAL A 236 18.77 -24.13 -5.87
C VAL A 236 17.63 -23.87 -6.84
N LEU A 237 17.67 -24.51 -8.00
CA LEU A 237 16.63 -24.45 -9.01
C LEU A 237 15.71 -25.67 -8.86
N VAL A 238 14.44 -25.46 -8.53
CA VAL A 238 13.47 -26.54 -8.31
C VAL A 238 12.41 -26.52 -9.41
N ASP A 239 12.19 -27.68 -10.04
CA ASP A 239 11.07 -27.91 -10.94
C ASP A 239 9.89 -28.48 -10.14
N HIS A 240 8.83 -27.68 -10.05
CA HIS A 240 7.60 -27.99 -9.32
C HIS A 240 6.35 -27.89 -10.22
N GLY A 241 6.52 -28.17 -11.52
CA GLY A 241 5.43 -28.06 -12.52
C GLY A 241 4.48 -29.25 -12.60
N ASP A 242 4.93 -30.47 -12.30
CA ASP A 242 4.04 -31.65 -12.30
C ASP A 242 3.07 -31.54 -11.12
N LEU A 243 1.79 -31.91 -11.32
CA LEU A 243 0.80 -31.86 -10.24
C LEU A 243 1.05 -32.91 -9.15
N ARG A 244 1.85 -33.94 -9.45
CA ARG A 244 2.33 -34.89 -8.45
C ARG A 244 3.64 -34.40 -7.85
N VAL A 245 3.56 -34.01 -6.58
CA VAL A 245 4.69 -33.56 -5.77
C VAL A 245 5.85 -34.55 -5.76
N SER A 246 5.56 -35.86 -5.84
CA SER A 246 6.59 -36.91 -5.90
C SER A 246 7.46 -36.89 -7.16
N ARG A 247 7.14 -36.06 -8.15
CA ARG A 247 7.89 -35.90 -9.41
C ARG A 247 8.68 -34.60 -9.46
N TRP A 248 8.55 -33.76 -8.44
CA TRP A 248 9.35 -32.55 -8.33
C TRP A 248 10.81 -32.91 -8.09
N GLN A 249 11.71 -32.06 -8.57
CA GLN A 249 13.14 -32.34 -8.50
C GLN A 249 13.96 -31.05 -8.50
N LEU A 250 15.13 -31.14 -7.87
CA LEU A 250 16.17 -30.15 -8.01
C LEU A 250 16.86 -30.31 -9.37
N ARG A 251 16.97 -29.24 -10.14
CA ARG A 251 17.54 -29.21 -11.50
C ARG A 251 18.98 -28.69 -11.54
N LYS A 252 19.30 -27.73 -10.68
CA LYS A 252 20.61 -27.09 -10.59
C LYS A 252 20.88 -26.59 -9.18
N VAL A 253 22.16 -26.55 -8.84
CA VAL A 253 22.67 -25.87 -7.65
C VAL A 253 23.64 -24.79 -8.11
N PHE A 254 23.62 -23.65 -7.43
CA PHE A 254 24.60 -22.58 -7.60
C PHE A 254 25.27 -22.33 -6.26
N TYR A 255 26.60 -22.29 -6.24
CA TYR A 255 27.36 -21.87 -5.06
C TYR A 255 28.52 -20.96 -5.46
N ASN A 256 28.58 -19.77 -4.85
CA ASN A 256 29.72 -18.83 -4.95
C ASN A 256 30.22 -18.61 -6.40
N GLY A 257 29.30 -18.39 -7.35
CA GLY A 257 29.65 -18.15 -8.76
C GLY A 257 29.81 -19.39 -9.63
N ARG A 258 29.66 -20.60 -9.09
CA ARG A 258 29.76 -21.87 -9.84
C ARG A 258 28.41 -22.61 -9.86
N TYR A 259 28.15 -23.30 -10.97
CA TYR A 259 26.96 -24.13 -11.14
C TYR A 259 27.31 -25.62 -11.02
N PHE A 260 26.41 -26.38 -10.42
CA PHE A 260 26.50 -27.83 -10.23
C PHE A 260 25.20 -28.48 -10.70
N ALA A 261 25.27 -29.76 -11.11
CA ALA A 261 24.09 -30.48 -11.56
C ALA A 261 23.22 -30.94 -10.38
N SER A 262 23.82 -31.27 -9.24
CA SER A 262 23.11 -31.64 -8.00
C SER A 262 23.87 -31.21 -6.74
N THR A 263 23.22 -31.32 -5.58
CA THR A 263 23.89 -31.13 -4.28
C THR A 263 24.94 -32.21 -4.01
N GLY A 264 24.74 -33.43 -4.53
CA GLY A 264 25.73 -34.50 -4.44
C GLY A 264 27.00 -34.21 -5.25
N ASP A 265 26.89 -33.59 -6.42
CA ASP A 265 28.06 -33.18 -7.21
C ASP A 265 28.84 -32.06 -6.52
N LEU A 266 28.12 -31.12 -5.89
CA LEU A 266 28.72 -30.07 -5.05
C LEU A 266 29.54 -30.67 -3.90
N GLU A 267 28.99 -31.68 -3.20
CA GLU A 267 29.70 -32.41 -2.14
C GLU A 267 30.95 -33.11 -2.67
N GLN A 268 30.86 -33.79 -3.82
CA GLN A 268 32.00 -34.49 -4.42
C GLN A 268 33.14 -33.53 -4.78
N GLU A 269 32.84 -32.41 -5.41
CA GLU A 269 33.82 -31.36 -5.75
C GLU A 269 34.44 -30.74 -4.49
N PHE A 270 33.65 -30.56 -3.43
CA PHE A 270 34.15 -30.10 -2.14
C PHE A 270 35.11 -31.11 -1.50
N VAL A 271 34.73 -32.38 -1.42
CA VAL A 271 35.57 -33.46 -0.84
C VAL A 271 36.85 -33.66 -1.64
N ALA A 272 36.80 -33.47 -2.96
CA ALA A 272 37.97 -33.52 -3.84
C ALA A 272 38.92 -32.32 -3.67
N GLY A 273 38.55 -31.29 -2.90
CA GLY A 273 39.33 -30.06 -2.73
C GLY A 273 39.32 -29.15 -3.96
N ALA A 274 38.39 -29.36 -4.89
CA ALA A 274 38.27 -28.61 -6.14
C ALA A 274 37.39 -27.34 -6.01
N LEU A 275 36.84 -27.08 -4.81
CA LEU A 275 35.94 -25.98 -4.53
C LEU A 275 36.54 -25.00 -3.50
N GLU A 276 36.57 -23.71 -3.87
CA GLU A 276 36.84 -22.64 -2.90
C GLU A 276 35.58 -22.37 -2.07
N VAL A 277 35.67 -22.64 -0.76
CA VAL A 277 34.56 -22.48 0.19
C VAL A 277 34.78 -21.26 1.06
N VAL A 278 33.82 -20.34 1.03
CA VAL A 278 33.75 -19.23 1.97
C VAL A 278 33.10 -19.73 3.24
N ARG A 279 33.83 -19.66 4.36
CA ARG A 279 33.34 -20.12 5.66
C ARG A 279 32.55 -19.02 6.35
N LEU A 280 31.24 -19.17 6.38
CA LEU A 280 30.33 -18.30 7.09
C LEU A 280 30.16 -18.83 8.51
N LYS A 281 30.36 -17.94 9.48
CA LYS A 281 30.02 -18.25 10.87
C LYS A 281 28.53 -18.03 11.06
N GLN A 282 27.89 -18.91 11.83
CA GLN A 282 26.52 -18.71 12.25
C GLN A 282 26.40 -17.35 12.98
N PRO A 283 25.46 -16.47 12.59
CA PRO A 283 25.36 -15.14 13.21
C PRO A 283 24.98 -15.22 14.70
N GLN A 284 25.75 -14.59 15.59
CA GLN A 284 25.41 -14.50 17.02
C GLN A 284 24.45 -13.33 17.30
N ALA A 285 23.41 -13.59 18.11
CA ALA A 285 22.18 -12.80 18.24
C ALA A 285 22.32 -11.29 18.55
N GLU A 286 23.44 -10.85 19.13
CA GLU A 286 23.64 -9.46 19.57
C GLU A 286 24.35 -8.58 18.51
N ALA A 287 24.94 -9.19 17.48
CA ALA A 287 25.71 -8.50 16.42
C ALA A 287 25.18 -8.76 15.00
N VAL A 288 23.97 -9.30 14.85
CA VAL A 288 23.39 -9.64 13.55
C VAL A 288 22.97 -8.36 12.83
N LEU A 289 23.41 -8.20 11.57
CA LEU A 289 23.09 -7.04 10.73
C LEU A 289 21.58 -6.78 10.63
N GLY A 290 20.77 -7.84 10.58
CA GLY A 290 19.32 -7.75 10.52
C GLY A 290 18.59 -7.66 11.87
N SER A 291 19.25 -7.30 12.97
CA SER A 291 18.57 -7.12 14.25
C SER A 291 17.98 -5.72 14.39
N MET A 292 16.66 -5.64 14.61
CA MET A 292 15.96 -4.40 14.97
C MET A 292 15.95 -4.12 16.48
N LYS A 293 16.58 -4.97 17.31
CA LYS A 293 16.59 -4.76 18.77
C LYS A 293 17.32 -3.44 19.10
N PRO A 294 16.71 -2.56 19.90
CA PRO A 294 17.36 -1.32 20.31
C PRO A 294 18.69 -1.61 21.01
N ARG A 295 19.75 -0.90 20.60
CA ARG A 295 21.10 -1.03 21.20
C ARG A 295 21.28 -0.17 22.45
N ARG A 296 20.26 0.63 22.81
CA ARG A 296 20.27 1.56 23.93
C ARG A 296 18.91 1.51 24.64
N PRO A 297 18.87 1.76 25.96
CA PRO A 297 17.60 1.86 26.68
C PRO A 297 16.75 3.03 26.15
N PRO A 298 15.42 2.96 26.29
CA PRO A 298 14.53 4.04 25.87
C PRO A 298 14.78 5.33 26.66
N GLY A 299 14.69 6.46 25.97
CA GLY A 299 14.74 7.80 26.55
C GLY A 299 13.36 8.30 27.01
N PRO A 300 13.20 9.63 27.24
CA PRO A 300 11.90 10.21 27.51
C PRO A 300 10.93 10.02 26.32
N PRO A 301 9.60 10.00 26.56
CA PRO A 301 8.61 9.85 25.49
C PRO A 301 8.75 10.92 24.40
N ALA A 302 8.53 10.50 23.15
CA ALA A 302 8.45 11.39 21.99
C ALA A 302 7.17 12.26 22.04
N PRO A 303 7.07 13.32 21.21
CA PRO A 303 5.84 14.08 21.06
C PRO A 303 4.64 13.18 20.73
N LEU A 304 3.50 13.46 21.36
CA LEU A 304 2.26 12.71 21.17
C LEU A 304 1.21 13.63 20.53
N GLN A 305 0.73 13.25 19.35
CA GLN A 305 -0.42 13.90 18.73
C GLN A 305 -1.72 13.38 19.37
N PHE A 306 -2.63 14.30 19.70
CA PHE A 306 -3.97 13.98 20.21
C PHE A 306 -4.99 15.04 19.80
N GLU A 307 -6.27 14.68 19.86
CA GLU A 307 -7.40 15.55 19.52
C GLU A 307 -8.07 16.05 20.81
N PRO A 308 -7.92 17.34 21.20
CA PRO A 308 -8.35 17.82 22.52
C PRO A 308 -9.85 17.65 22.81
N GLN A 309 -10.69 17.63 21.77
CA GLN A 309 -12.14 17.51 21.88
C GLN A 309 -12.69 16.22 21.24
N GLY A 310 -11.80 15.26 20.96
CA GLY A 310 -12.12 14.02 20.26
C GLY A 310 -11.99 14.11 18.72
N PRO A 311 -12.18 12.99 18.02
CA PRO A 311 -12.04 12.93 16.57
C PRO A 311 -12.99 13.86 15.83
N ARG A 312 -12.48 14.49 14.76
CA ARG A 312 -13.25 15.37 13.87
C ARG A 312 -13.71 14.68 12.58
N TYR A 313 -13.61 13.36 12.59
CA TYR A 313 -14.04 12.46 11.53
C TYR A 313 -14.89 11.35 12.13
N SER A 314 -15.74 10.74 11.31
CA SER A 314 -16.54 9.57 11.68
C SER A 314 -16.18 8.39 10.79
N VAL A 315 -16.07 7.21 11.39
CA VAL A 315 -15.90 5.94 10.68
C VAL A 315 -17.07 5.04 11.07
N ARG A 316 -17.87 4.62 10.08
CA ARG A 316 -18.98 3.67 10.27
C ARG A 316 -18.91 2.62 9.19
N ASN A 317 -18.84 1.35 9.58
CA ASN A 317 -18.60 0.25 8.65
C ASN A 317 -17.36 0.54 7.77
N ASN A 318 -17.56 0.71 6.47
CA ASN A 318 -16.54 1.08 5.50
C ASN A 318 -16.67 2.53 4.98
N HIS A 319 -17.45 3.38 5.64
CA HIS A 319 -17.69 4.78 5.28
C HIS A 319 -16.95 5.73 6.21
N VAL A 320 -16.38 6.78 5.65
CA VAL A 320 -15.64 7.81 6.38
C VAL A 320 -16.15 9.19 5.99
N THR A 321 -16.36 10.06 6.97
CA THR A 321 -16.65 11.48 6.77
C THR A 321 -15.69 12.38 7.53
N PHE A 322 -15.28 13.49 6.92
CA PHE A 322 -14.34 14.46 7.51
C PHE A 322 -14.37 15.80 6.78
N GLN A 323 -14.81 16.88 7.45
CA GLN A 323 -14.73 18.26 6.93
C GLN A 323 -15.12 18.41 5.43
N GLY A 324 -16.31 17.91 5.08
CA GLY A 324 -16.84 17.90 3.71
C GLY A 324 -16.42 16.69 2.87
N TRP A 325 -15.40 15.94 3.26
CA TRP A 325 -15.06 14.66 2.62
C TRP A 325 -16.03 13.55 3.03
N SER A 326 -16.37 12.70 2.07
CA SER A 326 -17.10 11.44 2.26
C SER A 326 -16.55 10.40 1.29
N PHE A 327 -16.23 9.20 1.77
CA PHE A 327 -15.79 8.11 0.90
C PHE A 327 -16.02 6.74 1.53
N ALA A 328 -16.12 5.70 0.70
CA ALA A 328 -16.08 4.31 1.12
C ALA A 328 -14.68 3.72 0.92
N PHE A 329 -14.27 2.74 1.73
CA PHE A 329 -13.00 2.03 1.57
C PHE A 329 -13.18 0.50 1.54
N GLY A 330 -12.13 -0.21 1.09
CA GLY A 330 -12.04 -1.66 1.11
C GLY A 330 -10.60 -2.15 0.88
N MET A 331 -10.41 -3.46 0.95
CA MET A 331 -9.13 -4.15 0.88
C MET A 331 -9.24 -5.46 0.09
N ASN A 332 -8.91 -5.40 -1.20
CA ASN A 332 -8.82 -6.61 -2.02
C ASN A 332 -7.66 -7.48 -1.50
N PRO A 333 -7.86 -8.80 -1.30
CA PRO A 333 -6.81 -9.68 -0.75
C PRO A 333 -5.52 -9.73 -1.59
N ASN A 334 -5.62 -9.45 -2.88
CA ASN A 334 -4.51 -9.52 -3.80
C ASN A 334 -3.92 -8.14 -4.09
N THR A 335 -4.71 -7.20 -4.60
CA THR A 335 -4.22 -5.89 -5.04
C THR A 335 -4.11 -4.85 -3.93
N GLY A 336 -4.78 -5.05 -2.79
CA GLY A 336 -4.66 -4.17 -1.62
C GLY A 336 -5.74 -3.06 -1.54
N PRO A 337 -5.39 -1.86 -1.03
CA PRO A 337 -6.36 -0.84 -0.64
C PRO A 337 -7.07 -0.19 -1.84
N ARG A 338 -8.35 0.11 -1.64
CA ARG A 338 -9.24 0.77 -2.60
C ARG A 338 -10.23 1.69 -1.92
N LEU A 339 -10.49 2.83 -2.53
CA LEU A 339 -11.42 3.84 -2.07
C LEU A 339 -12.45 4.10 -3.16
N PHE A 340 -13.70 4.33 -2.76
CA PHE A 340 -14.83 4.48 -3.67
C PHE A 340 -15.69 5.68 -3.29
N ASP A 341 -16.39 6.21 -4.30
CA ASP A 341 -17.34 7.32 -4.15
C ASP A 341 -16.75 8.48 -3.32
N ILE A 342 -15.56 8.94 -3.70
CA ILE A 342 -14.87 10.04 -3.02
C ILE A 342 -15.57 11.33 -3.39
N ARG A 343 -16.22 11.93 -2.39
CA ARG A 343 -16.96 13.19 -2.50
C ARG A 343 -16.32 14.27 -1.64
N TYR A 344 -16.43 15.52 -2.10
CA TYR A 344 -16.11 16.70 -1.30
C TYR A 344 -17.29 17.68 -1.38
N ARG A 345 -17.80 18.10 -0.22
CA ARG A 345 -19.00 18.94 -0.08
C ARG A 345 -20.21 18.39 -0.85
N GLY A 346 -20.39 17.07 -0.81
CA GLY A 346 -21.50 16.34 -1.44
C GLY A 346 -21.31 16.00 -2.92
N GLU A 347 -20.31 16.58 -3.60
CA GLU A 347 -20.03 16.33 -5.02
C GLU A 347 -18.97 15.24 -5.19
N ARG A 348 -19.24 14.25 -6.05
CA ARG A 348 -18.25 13.21 -6.40
C ARG A 348 -17.12 13.80 -7.23
N ILE A 349 -15.90 13.39 -6.89
CA ILE A 349 -14.67 13.70 -7.62
C ILE A 349 -14.10 12.43 -8.24
N VAL A 350 -14.06 11.34 -7.47
CA VAL A 350 -13.47 10.06 -7.88
C VAL A 350 -14.47 8.95 -7.60
N TYR A 351 -14.81 8.14 -8.60
CA TYR A 351 -15.61 6.94 -8.41
C TYR A 351 -14.80 5.82 -7.74
N GLU A 352 -13.57 5.59 -8.22
CA GLU A 352 -12.66 4.57 -7.70
C GLU A 352 -11.22 5.09 -7.70
N LEU A 353 -10.55 4.95 -6.55
CA LEU A 353 -9.12 5.13 -6.39
C LEU A 353 -8.54 3.85 -5.78
N SER A 354 -7.80 3.06 -6.57
CA SER A 354 -7.35 1.74 -6.14
C SER A 354 -5.91 1.43 -6.53
N LEU A 355 -5.20 0.78 -5.61
CA LEU A 355 -3.92 0.15 -5.92
C LEU A 355 -4.15 -1.00 -6.89
N GLN A 356 -3.35 -1.04 -7.95
CA GLN A 356 -3.43 -2.08 -8.98
C GLN A 356 -2.31 -3.10 -8.83
N GLU A 357 -1.07 -2.63 -8.66
CA GLU A 357 0.10 -3.51 -8.61
C GLU A 357 1.30 -2.82 -7.92
N ALA A 358 2.18 -3.62 -7.35
CA ALA A 358 3.55 -3.20 -6.99
C ALA A 358 4.56 -4.16 -7.64
N LEU A 359 5.58 -3.59 -8.28
CA LEU A 359 6.64 -4.29 -8.98
C LEU A 359 7.97 -4.03 -8.31
N ALA A 360 8.70 -5.09 -7.99
CA ALA A 360 10.11 -5.03 -7.61
C ALA A 360 10.96 -5.83 -8.60
N LEU A 361 11.90 -5.16 -9.26
CA LEU A 361 12.67 -5.72 -10.37
C LEU A 361 14.15 -5.63 -10.05
N TYR A 362 14.80 -6.78 -9.90
CA TYR A 362 16.15 -6.87 -9.35
C TYR A 362 17.24 -7.08 -10.40
N GLY A 363 18.46 -6.68 -10.02
CA GLY A 363 19.71 -7.03 -10.68
C GLY A 363 20.67 -7.70 -9.70
N SER A 364 21.35 -8.74 -10.16
CA SER A 364 22.39 -9.46 -9.40
C SER A 364 23.28 -10.26 -10.36
N ASN A 365 24.41 -10.77 -9.86
CA ASN A 365 25.19 -11.82 -10.52
C ASN A 365 24.86 -13.23 -10.01
N CYS A 366 24.02 -13.38 -8.98
CA CYS A 366 23.46 -14.67 -8.57
C CYS A 366 22.16 -14.96 -9.34
N PRO A 367 21.89 -16.24 -9.68
CA PRO A 367 20.78 -16.59 -10.58
C PRO A 367 19.39 -16.22 -10.04
N GLY A 368 19.17 -16.32 -8.73
CA GLY A 368 17.96 -15.91 -8.06
C GLY A 368 17.74 -14.40 -8.15
N GLY A 369 18.70 -13.61 -7.65
CA GLY A 369 18.60 -12.15 -7.72
C GLY A 369 18.50 -11.59 -9.15
N MET A 370 19.18 -12.20 -10.14
CA MET A 370 19.15 -11.70 -11.52
C MET A 370 17.84 -12.01 -12.26
N SER A 371 17.10 -13.03 -11.82
CA SER A 371 15.84 -13.45 -12.43
C SER A 371 14.62 -12.81 -11.76
N THR A 372 14.79 -12.19 -10.59
CA THR A 372 13.68 -11.73 -9.75
C THR A 372 12.97 -10.49 -10.32
N ARG A 373 11.66 -10.63 -10.53
CA ARG A 373 10.68 -9.66 -10.99
C ARG A 373 9.38 -9.92 -10.21
N TYR A 374 9.25 -9.37 -9.02
CA TYR A 374 8.05 -9.55 -8.22
C TYR A 374 6.91 -8.67 -8.72
N LEU A 375 5.75 -9.27 -8.90
CA LEU A 375 4.44 -8.65 -9.00
C LEU A 375 3.69 -9.01 -7.73
N ASP A 376 3.73 -8.08 -6.81
CA ASP A 376 3.36 -8.23 -5.40
C ASP A 376 1.88 -8.58 -5.21
N GLY A 377 1.03 -8.16 -6.14
CA GLY A 377 -0.39 -8.53 -6.22
C GLY A 377 -0.62 -10.03 -6.33
N SER A 378 0.30 -10.78 -6.95
CA SER A 378 0.23 -12.24 -7.03
C SER A 378 0.56 -12.95 -5.72
N PHE A 379 1.24 -12.29 -4.78
CA PHE A 379 1.49 -12.82 -3.44
C PHE A 379 0.33 -12.46 -2.51
N GLY A 380 -0.11 -11.20 -2.54
CA GLY A 380 -1.31 -10.75 -1.84
C GLY A 380 -1.07 -9.50 -1.00
N ILE A 381 -1.00 -8.33 -1.64
CA ILE A 381 -0.78 -7.03 -0.99
C ILE A 381 -1.76 -6.82 0.17
N GLY A 382 -3.05 -7.07 -0.05
CA GLY A 382 -4.06 -6.90 1.01
C GLY A 382 -4.12 -8.04 2.03
N ARG A 383 -3.83 -9.29 1.63
CA ARG A 383 -3.72 -10.44 2.54
C ARG A 383 -2.62 -10.23 3.57
N PHE A 384 -1.50 -9.64 3.14
CA PHE A 384 -0.34 -9.36 3.97
C PHE A 384 -0.37 -7.96 4.63
N ALA A 385 -1.55 -7.34 4.71
CA ALA A 385 -1.78 -6.17 5.54
C ALA A 385 -1.98 -6.58 7.02
N TYR A 386 -0.87 -6.78 7.73
CA TYR A 386 -0.86 -7.23 9.12
C TYR A 386 -1.26 -6.14 10.12
N GLU A 387 -1.30 -6.51 11.40
CA GLU A 387 -1.63 -5.60 12.49
C GLU A 387 -0.67 -4.43 12.60
N LEU A 388 -1.22 -3.22 12.55
CA LEU A 388 -0.48 -1.98 12.73
C LEU A 388 -0.20 -1.74 14.23
N VAL A 389 1.05 -1.49 14.57
CA VAL A 389 1.49 -1.27 15.95
C VAL A 389 1.05 0.13 16.41
N ARG A 390 0.14 0.14 17.40
CA ARG A 390 -0.45 1.38 17.93
C ARG A 390 0.60 2.33 18.51
N GLY A 391 0.64 3.56 17.97
CA GLY A 391 1.59 4.60 18.39
C GLY A 391 2.94 4.58 17.67
N LEU A 392 3.18 3.59 16.81
CA LEU A 392 4.37 3.50 15.97
C LEU A 392 4.00 3.69 14.50
N ASP A 393 3.16 2.80 13.96
CA ASP A 393 2.75 2.82 12.55
C ASP A 393 1.73 3.92 12.27
N CYS A 394 0.92 4.26 13.27
CA CYS A 394 -0.02 5.38 13.26
C CYS A 394 -0.06 6.08 14.62
N PRO A 395 -0.61 7.30 14.71
CA PRO A 395 -0.82 7.98 15.98
C PRO A 395 -1.58 7.09 16.97
N TYR A 396 -1.23 7.21 18.25
CA TYR A 396 -1.76 6.31 19.29
C TYR A 396 -3.30 6.32 19.38
N MET A 397 -3.90 7.49 19.13
CA MET A 397 -5.34 7.72 19.17
C MET A 397 -6.05 7.51 17.83
N ALA A 398 -5.37 7.00 16.80
CA ALA A 398 -6.02 6.66 15.54
C ALA A 398 -7.16 5.65 15.75
N THR A 399 -8.14 5.70 14.85
CA THR A 399 -9.18 4.67 14.72
C THR A 399 -8.60 3.50 13.94
N TYR A 400 -8.45 2.34 14.57
CA TYR A 400 -7.93 1.14 13.92
C TYR A 400 -9.10 0.26 13.47
N VAL A 401 -8.96 -0.34 12.29
CA VAL A 401 -10.00 -1.12 11.63
C VAL A 401 -9.46 -2.50 11.30
N ASP A 402 -10.21 -3.51 11.73
CA ASP A 402 -9.94 -4.92 11.41
C ASP A 402 -10.35 -5.22 9.96
N ARG A 403 -9.70 -6.22 9.38
CA ARG A 403 -10.00 -6.68 8.03
C ARG A 403 -10.19 -8.18 7.98
N HIS A 404 -11.32 -8.60 7.42
CA HIS A 404 -11.63 -10.00 7.19
C HIS A 404 -11.20 -10.43 5.79
N TYR A 405 -10.76 -11.68 5.64
CA TYR A 405 -10.44 -12.27 4.34
C TYR A 405 -10.51 -13.79 4.34
N LEU A 406 -10.60 -14.35 3.14
CA LEU A 406 -10.50 -15.79 2.94
C LEU A 406 -9.59 -16.04 1.74
N ALA A 407 -8.40 -16.54 2.02
CA ALA A 407 -7.38 -16.90 1.04
C ALA A 407 -6.59 -18.10 1.55
N GLU A 408 -6.47 -19.13 0.72
CA GLU A 408 -5.83 -20.42 1.03
C GLU A 408 -6.36 -21.12 2.28
N THR A 409 -7.63 -20.94 2.60
CA THR A 409 -8.34 -21.60 3.69
C THR A 409 -9.84 -21.57 3.40
N ASP A 410 -10.62 -22.40 4.09
CA ASP A 410 -12.08 -22.42 3.99
C ASP A 410 -12.75 -21.70 5.16
N THR A 411 -11.96 -21.13 6.08
CA THR A 411 -12.43 -20.37 7.23
C THR A 411 -11.95 -18.92 7.13
N PRO A 412 -12.84 -17.93 7.28
CA PRO A 412 -12.44 -16.53 7.28
C PRO A 412 -11.39 -16.23 8.35
N LYS A 413 -10.35 -15.49 7.96
CA LYS A 413 -9.28 -14.97 8.81
C LYS A 413 -9.50 -13.48 9.05
N THR A 414 -8.92 -12.96 10.13
CA THR A 414 -8.99 -11.54 10.49
C THR A 414 -7.61 -11.01 10.78
N ASN A 415 -7.20 -9.98 10.05
CA ASN A 415 -6.06 -9.15 10.43
C ASN A 415 -6.62 -8.05 11.34
N GLN A 416 -6.24 -8.09 12.61
CA GLN A 416 -6.64 -7.07 13.58
C GLN A 416 -5.92 -5.76 13.29
N ASN A 417 -6.57 -4.61 13.48
CA ASN A 417 -5.96 -3.28 13.36
C ASN A 417 -5.17 -3.08 12.04
N SER A 418 -5.59 -3.68 10.94
CA SER A 418 -4.88 -3.68 9.65
C SER A 418 -4.93 -2.35 8.89
N LEU A 419 -5.91 -1.50 9.20
CA LEU A 419 -5.98 -0.12 8.72
C LEU A 419 -6.05 0.83 9.92
N CYS A 420 -5.56 2.04 9.74
CA CYS A 420 -5.78 3.12 10.69
C CYS A 420 -6.24 4.39 9.98
N ILE A 421 -7.14 5.13 10.63
CA ILE A 421 -7.70 6.39 10.15
C ILE A 421 -7.44 7.44 11.22
N PHE A 422 -6.89 8.58 10.83
CA PHE A 422 -6.55 9.66 11.76
C PHE A 422 -6.44 11.01 11.06
N GLU A 423 -6.73 12.09 11.79
CA GLU A 423 -6.35 13.43 11.37
C GLU A 423 -4.85 13.66 11.65
N HIS A 424 -4.12 14.27 10.71
CA HIS A 424 -2.71 14.57 10.82
C HIS A 424 -2.46 16.08 10.72
N ASP A 425 -1.87 16.68 11.77
CA ASP A 425 -1.30 18.03 11.71
C ASP A 425 0.13 17.96 11.18
N SER A 426 0.34 18.54 10.01
CA SER A 426 1.66 18.55 9.37
C SER A 426 2.63 19.61 9.89
N ALA A 427 2.23 20.35 10.93
CA ALA A 427 2.95 21.49 11.50
C ALA A 427 3.33 22.57 10.46
N LEU A 428 2.54 22.68 9.39
CA LEU A 428 2.69 23.66 8.32
C LEU A 428 1.37 24.39 8.11
N PRO A 429 1.38 25.70 7.81
CA PRO A 429 0.15 26.38 7.40
C PRO A 429 -0.27 25.90 6.00
N LEU A 430 -1.56 25.65 5.82
CA LEU A 430 -2.16 25.44 4.49
C LEU A 430 -2.06 26.72 3.67
N ARG A 431 -2.38 27.85 4.31
CA ARG A 431 -2.24 29.21 3.79
C ARG A 431 -1.91 30.17 4.93
N ARG A 432 -1.11 31.19 4.65
CA ARG A 432 -0.90 32.33 5.56
C ARG A 432 -0.52 33.60 4.82
N HIS A 433 -0.84 34.74 5.39
CA HIS A 433 -0.38 36.05 4.96
C HIS A 433 -0.19 36.97 6.17
N PHE A 434 0.80 37.86 6.08
CA PHE A 434 1.06 38.91 7.07
C PHE A 434 1.19 40.22 6.29
N SER A 435 0.37 41.19 6.62
CA SER A 435 0.34 42.50 5.99
C SER A 435 0.79 43.56 7.00
N ASP A 436 1.81 44.32 6.62
CA ASP A 436 2.39 45.43 7.38
C ASP A 436 2.33 46.78 6.64
N SER A 437 1.63 46.82 5.50
CA SER A 437 1.54 48.00 4.64
C SER A 437 0.08 48.30 4.28
N GLN A 438 -0.34 49.55 4.47
CA GLN A 438 -1.71 50.08 4.32
C GLN A 438 -2.73 49.49 5.30
N SER A 439 -2.81 48.16 5.44
CA SER A 439 -3.66 47.44 6.38
C SER A 439 -2.82 46.47 7.21
N PHE A 440 -2.95 46.52 8.53
CA PHE A 440 -2.18 45.70 9.46
C PHE A 440 -3.00 44.48 9.91
N TYR A 441 -2.67 43.31 9.37
CA TYR A 441 -3.34 42.07 9.76
C TYR A 441 -2.49 40.83 9.51
N TYR A 442 -2.88 39.74 10.16
CA TYR A 442 -2.42 38.38 9.89
C TYR A 442 -3.63 37.50 9.58
N GLY A 443 -3.51 36.63 8.58
CA GLY A 443 -4.49 35.60 8.28
C GLY A 443 -3.79 34.27 8.03
N GLY A 444 -4.29 33.17 8.59
CA GLY A 444 -3.67 31.85 8.43
C GLY A 444 -4.60 30.70 8.71
N LEU A 445 -4.25 29.52 8.20
CA LEU A 445 -4.94 28.26 8.44
C LEU A 445 -3.90 27.14 8.50
N ARG A 446 -4.02 26.24 9.47
CA ARG A 446 -3.13 25.08 9.60
C ARG A 446 -3.43 24.03 8.53
N ARG A 447 -2.41 23.30 8.09
CA ARG A 447 -2.55 22.18 7.15
C ARG A 447 -2.76 20.90 7.93
N ASN A 448 -4.03 20.56 8.06
CA ASN A 448 -4.48 19.27 8.53
C ASN A 448 -5.01 18.43 7.36
N ALA A 449 -4.83 17.12 7.45
CA ALA A 449 -5.38 16.17 6.50
C ALA A 449 -5.89 14.93 7.23
N LEU A 450 -6.98 14.34 6.75
CA LEU A 450 -7.36 12.99 7.16
C LEU A 450 -6.50 11.98 6.41
N VAL A 451 -5.94 11.00 7.11
CA VAL A 451 -5.14 9.93 6.55
C VAL A 451 -5.84 8.60 6.79
N ILE A 452 -5.99 7.80 5.73
CA ILE A 452 -6.22 6.35 5.83
C ILE A 452 -4.95 5.64 5.41
N ARG A 453 -4.43 4.79 6.31
CA ARG A 453 -3.18 4.07 6.16
C ARG A 453 -3.36 2.58 6.32
N THR A 454 -2.63 1.82 5.52
CA THR A 454 -2.40 0.38 5.66
C THR A 454 -0.93 0.07 5.37
N ILE A 455 -0.39 -0.99 5.96
CA ILE A 455 0.98 -1.44 5.70
C ILE A 455 0.93 -2.89 5.23
N SER A 456 1.54 -3.17 4.08
CA SER A 456 1.63 -4.53 3.52
C SER A 456 3.05 -5.06 3.63
N THR A 457 3.25 -6.15 4.39
CA THR A 457 4.57 -6.78 4.57
C THR A 457 4.72 -7.96 3.61
N LEU A 458 5.36 -7.71 2.48
CA LEU A 458 5.55 -8.68 1.41
C LEU A 458 6.98 -9.19 1.42
N ILE A 459 7.13 -10.41 1.96
CA ILE A 459 8.43 -11.05 2.13
C ILE A 459 9.34 -10.14 2.98
N ASN A 460 10.22 -9.37 2.33
CA ASN A 460 11.22 -8.53 2.97
C ASN A 460 10.76 -7.06 3.07
N TYR A 461 9.87 -6.59 2.20
CA TYR A 461 9.46 -5.19 2.14
C TYR A 461 8.19 -4.92 2.94
N ASP A 462 8.15 -3.76 3.57
CA ASP A 462 6.97 -3.17 4.19
C ASP A 462 6.58 -1.94 3.38
N TYR A 463 5.44 -2.01 2.68
CA TYR A 463 4.91 -0.87 1.94
C TYR A 463 3.84 -0.16 2.76
N ILE A 464 4.04 1.14 2.98
CA ILE A 464 3.08 2.01 3.67
C ILE A 464 2.26 2.73 2.62
N TRP A 465 0.96 2.47 2.57
CA TRP A 465 0.03 3.10 1.63
C TRP A 465 -0.81 4.15 2.36
N ASP A 466 -0.66 5.41 1.98
CA ASP A 466 -1.39 6.54 2.53
C ASP A 466 -2.31 7.16 1.47
N PHE A 467 -3.57 7.36 1.84
CA PHE A 467 -4.49 8.24 1.12
C PHE A 467 -4.86 9.39 2.06
N MET A 468 -4.58 10.61 1.64
CA MET A 468 -4.70 11.81 2.45
C MET A 468 -5.69 12.80 1.84
N PHE A 469 -6.58 13.33 2.67
CA PHE A 469 -7.66 14.23 2.28
C PHE A 469 -7.45 15.60 2.92
N HIS A 470 -7.11 16.58 2.09
CA HIS A 470 -6.79 17.94 2.52
C HIS A 470 -8.04 18.83 2.56
N THR A 471 -8.08 19.78 3.49
CA THR A 471 -9.26 20.64 3.70
C THR A 471 -9.57 21.60 2.54
N ASN A 472 -8.63 21.77 1.60
CA ASN A 472 -8.84 22.54 0.36
C ASN A 472 -9.39 21.70 -0.82
N GLY A 473 -9.88 20.47 -0.58
CA GLY A 473 -10.45 19.62 -1.61
C GLY A 473 -9.42 18.84 -2.44
N ALA A 474 -8.14 18.82 -2.04
CA ALA A 474 -7.10 18.00 -2.67
C ALA A 474 -7.00 16.60 -2.04
N VAL A 475 -6.77 15.59 -2.87
CA VAL A 475 -6.43 14.22 -2.46
C VAL A 475 -4.95 13.99 -2.74
N GLU A 476 -4.25 13.35 -1.81
CA GLU A 476 -2.86 12.95 -1.96
C GLU A 476 -2.75 11.44 -1.75
N VAL A 477 -2.07 10.77 -2.68
CA VAL A 477 -1.71 9.35 -2.55
C VAL A 477 -0.22 9.29 -2.36
N ARG A 478 0.23 8.56 -1.34
CA ARG A 478 1.64 8.42 -1.02
C ARG A 478 1.96 6.97 -0.67
N VAL A 479 3.08 6.49 -1.20
CA VAL A 479 3.65 5.20 -0.83
C VAL A 479 5.08 5.38 -0.32
N HIS A 480 5.41 4.65 0.74
CA HIS A 480 6.77 4.47 1.22
C HIS A 480 7.15 2.99 1.18
N ALA A 481 8.41 2.69 0.89
CA ALA A 481 8.98 1.36 1.15
C ALA A 481 9.92 1.44 2.36
N THR A 482 9.76 0.50 3.29
CA THR A 482 10.65 0.23 4.41
C THR A 482 10.80 -1.28 4.58
N GLY A 483 11.30 -1.77 5.71
CA GLY A 483 11.60 -3.19 5.89
C GLY A 483 12.99 -3.56 5.35
N TYR A 484 13.23 -4.86 5.19
CA TYR A 484 14.52 -5.38 4.77
C TYR A 484 14.68 -5.31 3.26
N ILE A 485 15.89 -5.04 2.80
CA ILE A 485 16.25 -5.28 1.40
C ILE A 485 16.30 -6.80 1.13
N SER A 486 16.00 -7.20 -0.10
CA SER A 486 16.45 -8.52 -0.59
C SER A 486 17.94 -8.43 -0.90
N SER A 487 18.69 -9.48 -0.54
CA SER A 487 20.14 -9.53 -0.78
C SER A 487 20.54 -10.80 -1.51
N SER A 488 21.69 -10.71 -2.19
CA SER A 488 22.40 -11.85 -2.76
C SER A 488 23.71 -12.06 -2.01
N PHE A 489 24.29 -13.24 -2.15
CA PHE A 489 25.65 -13.48 -1.70
C PHE A 489 26.65 -12.68 -2.53
N LEU A 490 27.54 -11.95 -1.87
CA LEU A 490 28.57 -11.17 -2.55
C LEU A 490 29.70 -12.07 -3.04
N HIS A 491 29.81 -12.23 -4.36
CA HIS A 491 30.94 -12.91 -5.00
C HIS A 491 31.39 -12.19 -6.27
N GLY A 492 32.66 -12.37 -6.65
CA GLY A 492 33.23 -11.83 -7.89
C GLY A 492 32.95 -10.34 -8.13
N ARG A 493 32.41 -10.02 -9.31
CA ARG A 493 31.99 -8.66 -9.70
C ARG A 493 30.57 -8.30 -9.26
N GLY A 494 30.09 -8.82 -8.12
CA GLY A 494 28.73 -8.56 -7.63
C GLY A 494 28.43 -7.08 -7.41
N THR A 495 29.45 -6.27 -7.12
CA THR A 495 29.33 -4.81 -6.97
C THR A 495 28.97 -4.06 -8.25
N ASP A 496 28.99 -4.71 -9.42
CA ASP A 496 28.45 -4.14 -10.65
C ASP A 496 26.90 -4.08 -10.61
N TYR A 497 26.27 -4.76 -9.64
CA TYR A 497 24.82 -4.91 -9.51
C TYR A 497 24.26 -4.38 -8.18
N GLY A 498 25.05 -3.65 -7.40
CA GLY A 498 24.64 -3.13 -6.10
C GLY A 498 25.83 -2.85 -5.18
N ASN A 499 25.56 -2.48 -3.93
CA ASN A 499 26.63 -2.21 -2.96
C ASN A 499 26.83 -3.38 -2.00
N ARG A 500 28.06 -3.55 -1.52
CA ARG A 500 28.34 -4.39 -0.36
C ARG A 500 27.77 -3.72 0.89
N VAL A 501 26.84 -4.40 1.57
CA VAL A 501 26.18 -3.92 2.80
C VAL A 501 26.48 -4.79 4.02
N GLY A 502 27.26 -5.85 3.83
CA GLY A 502 27.75 -6.73 4.89
C GLY A 502 28.98 -7.52 4.45
N PRO A 503 29.55 -8.38 5.32
CA PRO A 503 30.74 -9.17 5.00
C PRO A 503 30.61 -9.96 3.69
N HIS A 504 29.49 -10.66 3.50
CA HIS A 504 29.18 -11.45 2.30
C HIS A 504 27.81 -11.11 1.70
N THR A 505 27.32 -9.91 1.99
CA THR A 505 25.95 -9.48 1.66
C THR A 505 26.00 -8.39 0.60
N LEU A 506 25.47 -8.69 -0.58
CA LEU A 506 25.25 -7.74 -1.67
C LEU A 506 23.83 -7.21 -1.56
N GLY A 507 23.68 -5.91 -1.31
CA GLY A 507 22.42 -5.22 -1.45
C GLY A 507 22.12 -5.01 -2.93
N THR A 508 21.23 -5.83 -3.49
CA THR A 508 20.98 -5.88 -4.93
C THR A 508 20.19 -4.67 -5.41
N MET A 509 20.68 -4.00 -6.45
CA MET A 509 19.97 -2.89 -7.11
C MET A 509 18.64 -3.37 -7.68
N HIS A 510 17.61 -2.56 -7.54
CA HIS A 510 16.29 -2.84 -8.08
C HIS A 510 15.47 -1.56 -8.29
N ILE A 511 14.38 -1.66 -9.04
CA ILE A 511 13.39 -0.59 -9.14
C ILE A 511 12.11 -1.00 -8.42
N HIS A 512 11.44 -0.01 -7.84
CA HIS A 512 10.06 -0.12 -7.40
C HIS A 512 9.17 0.64 -8.38
N HIS A 513 8.16 -0.01 -8.96
CA HIS A 513 7.06 0.67 -9.66
C HIS A 513 5.74 0.28 -9.00
N ILE A 514 4.90 1.26 -8.72
CA ILE A 514 3.59 1.11 -8.09
C ILE A 514 2.56 1.74 -9.02
N HIS A 515 1.47 1.04 -9.29
CA HIS A 515 0.48 1.46 -10.25
C HIS A 515 -0.90 1.63 -9.62
N TYR A 516 -1.59 2.72 -9.98
CA TYR A 516 -2.88 3.10 -9.44
C TYR A 516 -3.90 3.34 -10.54
N LYS A 517 -5.14 2.96 -10.27
CA LYS A 517 -6.32 3.32 -11.05
C LYS A 517 -7.00 4.51 -10.38
N VAL A 518 -7.31 5.54 -11.15
CA VAL A 518 -7.96 6.77 -10.70
C VAL A 518 -9.11 7.10 -11.65
N ASP A 519 -10.30 6.60 -11.32
CA ASP A 519 -11.54 6.79 -12.07
C ASP A 519 -12.19 8.12 -11.65
N LEU A 520 -11.87 9.20 -12.38
CA LEU A 520 -12.27 10.57 -12.08
C LEU A 520 -13.63 10.87 -12.73
N ASP A 521 -14.61 11.24 -11.90
CA ASP A 521 -15.94 11.71 -12.34
C ASP A 521 -16.07 13.20 -11.99
N VAL A 522 -15.23 14.05 -12.59
CA VAL A 522 -15.16 15.47 -12.27
C VAL A 522 -16.46 16.16 -12.67
N ASP A 523 -17.29 16.53 -11.70
CA ASP A 523 -18.58 17.18 -11.95
C ASP A 523 -19.48 16.33 -12.88
N GLY A 524 -19.41 15.01 -12.69
CA GLY A 524 -20.12 13.99 -13.47
C GLY A 524 -19.18 13.13 -14.32
N GLN A 525 -19.76 12.13 -14.99
CA GLN A 525 -18.98 11.13 -15.74
C GLN A 525 -18.39 11.64 -17.06
N LEU A 526 -18.91 12.73 -17.63
CA LEU A 526 -18.48 13.18 -18.96
C LEU A 526 -17.33 14.18 -18.83
N ASN A 527 -16.10 13.70 -18.98
CA ASN A 527 -14.89 14.48 -18.86
C ASN A 527 -14.09 14.52 -20.17
N SER A 528 -13.22 15.50 -20.29
CA SER A 528 -12.19 15.61 -21.33
C SER A 528 -10.83 15.87 -20.69
N LEU A 529 -9.75 15.73 -21.45
CA LEU A 529 -8.39 15.92 -20.93
C LEU A 529 -7.76 17.18 -21.52
N GLU A 530 -7.26 18.06 -20.66
CA GLU A 530 -6.55 19.27 -21.07
C GLU A 530 -5.15 19.33 -20.44
N SER A 531 -4.16 19.63 -21.27
CA SER A 531 -2.83 19.98 -20.85
C SER A 531 -2.62 21.50 -20.92
N GLN A 532 -1.92 22.04 -19.94
CA GLN A 532 -1.51 23.44 -19.94
C GLN A 532 -0.01 23.56 -19.63
N ASP A 533 0.63 24.49 -20.32
CA ASP A 533 2.03 24.80 -20.11
C ASP A 533 2.33 26.28 -20.40
N MET A 534 3.57 26.72 -20.16
CA MET A 534 4.04 28.05 -20.49
C MET A 534 5.03 28.04 -21.65
N GLU A 535 4.93 29.06 -22.48
CA GLU A 535 5.89 29.38 -23.53
C GLU A 535 6.22 30.88 -23.48
N TYR A 536 7.30 31.30 -24.14
CA TYR A 536 7.66 32.72 -24.22
C TYR A 536 7.31 33.27 -25.60
N GLU A 537 6.67 34.44 -25.61
CA GLU A 537 6.45 35.26 -26.81
C GLU A 537 7.32 36.51 -26.72
N PHE A 538 8.09 36.80 -27.77
CA PHE A 538 8.86 38.05 -27.86
C PHE A 538 7.97 39.14 -28.43
N VAL A 539 7.53 40.07 -27.58
CA VAL A 539 6.66 41.18 -27.99
C VAL A 539 7.40 42.49 -27.94
N LYS A 540 7.08 43.39 -28.88
CA LYS A 540 7.53 44.79 -28.75
C LYS A 540 6.87 45.42 -27.55
N ASP A 541 7.64 46.20 -26.80
CA ASP A 541 7.14 46.93 -25.66
C ASP A 541 6.04 47.92 -26.14
N PRO A 542 4.78 47.76 -25.66
CA PRO A 542 3.66 48.61 -26.10
C PRO A 542 3.83 50.09 -25.75
N TRP A 543 4.66 50.43 -24.75
CA TRP A 543 4.94 51.80 -24.34
C TRP A 543 6.32 52.30 -24.80
N SER A 544 7.12 51.48 -25.49
CA SER A 544 8.40 51.88 -26.10
C SER A 544 8.78 51.04 -27.32
N ALA A 545 8.89 51.68 -28.49
CA ALA A 545 9.28 50.98 -29.72
C ALA A 545 10.73 50.42 -29.73
N GLN A 546 11.56 50.82 -28.76
CA GLN A 546 12.98 50.45 -28.72
C GLN A 546 13.25 49.11 -28.01
N ASN A 547 12.31 48.65 -27.18
CA ASN A 547 12.50 47.47 -26.34
C ASN A 547 11.69 46.27 -26.85
N THR A 548 12.12 45.09 -26.43
CA THR A 548 11.40 43.81 -26.59
C THR A 548 11.22 43.20 -25.21
N ILE A 549 10.12 42.49 -25.00
CA ILE A 549 9.78 41.81 -23.75
C ILE A 549 9.60 40.32 -24.04
N GLU A 550 10.29 39.46 -23.29
CA GLU A 550 10.07 38.02 -23.23
C GLU A 550 8.84 37.74 -22.36
N ARG A 551 7.65 37.81 -22.96
CA ARG A 551 6.39 37.66 -22.23
C ARG A 551 6.02 36.18 -22.10
N PRO A 552 5.89 35.63 -20.88
CA PRO A 552 5.32 34.29 -20.73
C PRO A 552 3.86 34.29 -21.17
N HIS A 553 3.47 33.29 -21.94
CA HIS A 553 2.09 33.07 -22.35
C HIS A 553 1.67 31.63 -22.02
N LEU A 554 0.37 31.46 -21.77
CA LEU A 554 -0.22 30.17 -21.43
C LEU A 554 -0.57 29.42 -22.72
N ARG A 555 0.04 28.25 -22.91
CA ARG A 555 -0.36 27.28 -23.94
C ARG A 555 -1.36 26.31 -23.34
N ARG A 556 -2.45 26.07 -24.05
CA ARG A 556 -3.47 25.06 -23.71
C ARG A 556 -3.64 24.12 -24.88
N GLU A 557 -3.73 22.84 -24.59
CA GLU A 557 -3.89 21.79 -25.60
C GLU A 557 -4.83 20.72 -25.06
N ARG A 558 -5.87 20.41 -25.84
CA ARG A 558 -6.82 19.35 -25.53
C ARG A 558 -6.29 18.05 -26.11
N LEU A 559 -6.30 17.00 -25.31
CA LEU A 559 -5.90 15.66 -25.71
C LEU A 559 -7.17 14.88 -26.04
N GLU A 560 -7.33 14.54 -27.31
CA GLU A 560 -8.58 14.02 -27.86
C GLU A 560 -8.62 12.49 -27.88
N ARG A 561 -7.45 11.85 -27.80
CA ARG A 561 -7.27 10.40 -27.98
C ARG A 561 -6.33 9.79 -26.94
N GLU A 562 -6.50 8.49 -26.71
CA GLU A 562 -5.73 7.74 -25.70
C GLU A 562 -4.21 7.73 -25.96
N ASP A 563 -3.79 7.71 -27.22
CA ASP A 563 -2.38 7.71 -27.62
C ASP A 563 -1.68 9.04 -27.31
N GLU A 564 -2.39 10.16 -27.46
CA GLU A 564 -1.97 11.50 -27.05
C GLU A 564 -1.89 11.63 -25.52
N ALA A 565 -2.70 10.87 -24.79
CA ALA A 565 -2.80 10.89 -23.34
C ALA A 565 -2.01 9.77 -22.63
N ALA A 566 -1.18 9.03 -23.36
CA ALA A 566 -0.31 7.99 -22.83
C ALA A 566 1.14 8.49 -22.75
N PHE A 567 1.58 8.91 -21.57
CA PHE A 567 2.89 9.56 -21.36
C PHE A 567 3.96 8.53 -20.95
N PRO A 568 4.96 8.25 -21.81
CA PRO A 568 6.02 7.29 -21.49
C PRO A 568 6.89 7.74 -20.31
N LEU A 569 7.51 6.77 -19.62
CA LEU A 569 8.39 7.00 -18.48
C LEU A 569 9.57 7.94 -18.78
N ASN A 570 10.08 7.90 -20.00
CA ASN A 570 11.24 8.70 -20.44
C ASN A 570 10.86 10.00 -21.17
N ALA A 571 9.58 10.37 -21.18
CA ALA A 571 9.09 11.60 -21.82
C ALA A 571 8.74 12.67 -20.77
N PRO A 572 8.80 13.96 -21.10
CA PRO A 572 8.30 15.00 -20.20
C PRO A 572 6.78 14.85 -20.03
N LEU A 573 6.32 14.86 -18.77
CA LEU A 573 4.89 14.99 -18.46
C LEU A 573 4.50 16.48 -18.51
N PRO A 574 3.34 16.85 -19.09
CA PRO A 574 2.85 18.22 -19.04
C PRO A 574 2.79 18.75 -17.61
N ARG A 575 3.21 20.00 -17.38
CA ARG A 575 3.22 20.58 -16.03
C ARG A 575 1.82 20.63 -15.43
N TYR A 576 0.79 20.91 -16.23
CA TYR A 576 -0.61 20.84 -15.82
C TYR A 576 -1.33 19.86 -16.73
N LEU A 577 -1.88 18.79 -16.16
CA LEU A 577 -2.74 17.83 -16.84
C LEU A 577 -4.01 17.68 -16.02
N SER A 578 -5.16 18.01 -16.61
CA SER A 578 -6.43 18.13 -15.87
C SER A 578 -7.57 17.41 -16.57
N PHE A 579 -8.40 16.75 -15.77
CA PHE A 579 -9.70 16.20 -16.17
C PHE A 579 -10.72 17.32 -16.06
N VAL A 580 -11.38 17.62 -17.17
CA VAL A 580 -12.17 18.84 -17.35
C VAL A 580 -13.63 18.48 -17.61
N SER A 581 -14.54 19.07 -16.83
CA SER A 581 -15.98 19.06 -17.06
C SER A 581 -16.38 20.11 -18.11
N PRO A 582 -17.46 19.87 -18.89
CA PRO A 582 -18.01 20.89 -19.78
C PRO A 582 -18.60 22.10 -19.03
N ASN A 583 -18.86 22.00 -17.72
CA ASN A 583 -19.48 23.08 -16.96
C ASN A 583 -18.43 24.08 -16.46
N PRO A 584 -18.69 25.39 -16.59
CA PRO A 584 -17.79 26.42 -16.07
C PRO A 584 -18.03 26.71 -14.58
N ASN A 585 -17.00 27.20 -13.90
CA ASN A 585 -17.14 27.89 -12.62
C ASN A 585 -17.67 29.32 -12.81
N ARG A 586 -17.81 30.07 -11.71
CA ARG A 586 -18.28 31.47 -11.70
C ARG A 586 -17.48 32.40 -12.61
N TRP A 587 -16.22 32.08 -12.91
CA TRP A 587 -15.31 32.89 -13.72
C TRP A 587 -15.28 32.48 -15.20
N GLY A 588 -16.10 31.52 -15.61
CA GLY A 588 -16.15 31.04 -16.99
C GLY A 588 -15.04 30.03 -17.34
N HIS A 589 -14.27 29.56 -16.35
CA HIS A 589 -13.29 28.50 -16.56
C HIS A 589 -13.93 27.13 -16.36
N PRO A 590 -13.64 26.13 -17.21
CA PRO A 590 -14.10 24.76 -16.99
C PRO A 590 -13.69 24.23 -15.61
N ARG A 591 -14.61 23.56 -14.92
CA ARG A 591 -14.32 22.90 -13.65
C ARG A 591 -13.40 21.71 -13.91
N SER A 592 -12.27 21.63 -13.21
CA SER A 592 -11.31 20.55 -13.47
C SER A 592 -10.56 20.07 -12.23
N TYR A 593 -10.09 18.81 -12.27
CA TYR A 593 -9.13 18.28 -11.31
C TYR A 593 -7.81 17.97 -12.02
N ARG A 594 -6.72 18.53 -11.48
CA ARG A 594 -5.35 18.36 -11.98
C ARG A 594 -4.68 17.17 -11.30
N ILE A 595 -3.96 16.38 -12.09
CA ILE A 595 -3.05 15.35 -11.59
C ILE A 595 -1.63 15.92 -11.49
N GLN A 596 -0.95 15.66 -10.38
CA GLN A 596 0.45 16.03 -10.17
C GLN A 596 1.23 14.83 -9.61
N VAL A 597 2.07 14.23 -10.45
CA VAL A 597 2.83 13.02 -10.13
C VAL A 597 4.15 13.37 -9.44
N ILE A 598 4.53 12.59 -8.41
CA ILE A 598 5.81 12.65 -7.71
C ILE A 598 6.45 11.26 -7.81
N SER A 599 7.44 11.14 -8.69
CA SER A 599 8.09 9.88 -9.02
C SER A 599 9.55 10.11 -9.38
N PHE A 600 10.41 9.16 -9.03
CA PHE A 600 11.84 9.13 -9.36
C PHE A 600 12.19 7.81 -10.05
N ALA A 601 11.24 7.28 -10.84
CA ALA A 601 11.26 5.93 -11.38
C ALA A 601 12.56 5.62 -12.13
N GLY A 602 13.04 4.38 -11.94
CA GLY A 602 14.15 3.86 -12.73
C GLY A 602 13.74 3.54 -14.17
N LYS A 603 14.65 2.98 -14.96
CA LYS A 603 14.30 2.54 -16.32
C LYS A 603 13.39 1.31 -16.25
N HIS A 604 12.28 1.35 -16.98
CA HIS A 604 11.40 0.19 -17.17
C HIS A 604 12.09 -0.95 -17.92
N LEU A 605 11.51 -2.15 -17.81
CA LEU A 605 11.94 -3.29 -18.61
C LEU A 605 11.86 -2.97 -20.12
N PRO A 606 12.87 -3.32 -20.92
CA PRO A 606 12.84 -3.07 -22.36
C PRO A 606 11.65 -3.74 -23.07
N THR A 607 11.06 -3.03 -24.03
CA THR A 607 9.87 -3.48 -24.77
C THR A 607 10.10 -4.70 -25.67
N ASN A 608 11.36 -5.03 -25.97
CA ASN A 608 11.74 -6.26 -26.67
C ASN A 608 11.87 -7.47 -25.74
N SER A 609 11.75 -7.29 -24.43
CA SER A 609 11.70 -8.40 -23.48
C SER A 609 10.37 -9.14 -23.63
N SER A 610 10.44 -10.47 -23.68
CA SER A 610 9.26 -11.34 -23.78
C SER A 610 8.30 -11.25 -22.59
N MET A 611 8.73 -10.66 -21.47
CA MET A 611 7.91 -10.48 -20.27
C MET A 611 7.26 -9.09 -20.17
N GLU A 612 7.71 -8.12 -20.97
CA GLU A 612 7.35 -6.71 -20.73
C GLU A 612 5.86 -6.45 -20.85
N ARG A 613 5.15 -7.16 -21.72
CA ARG A 613 3.68 -7.05 -21.84
C ARG A 613 2.93 -7.34 -20.54
N SER A 614 3.47 -8.16 -19.64
CA SER A 614 2.83 -8.45 -18.33
C SER A 614 2.88 -7.28 -17.35
N VAL A 615 3.77 -6.31 -17.61
CA VAL A 615 4.05 -5.14 -16.79
C VAL A 615 4.04 -3.87 -17.63
N SER A 616 3.29 -3.87 -18.73
CA SER A 616 3.31 -2.78 -19.71
C SER A 616 2.84 -1.45 -19.13
N TRP A 617 2.09 -1.46 -18.03
CA TRP A 617 1.74 -0.27 -17.26
C TRP A 617 2.97 0.49 -16.77
N GLY A 618 4.08 -0.21 -16.48
CA GLY A 618 5.34 0.38 -16.01
C GLY A 618 6.08 1.22 -17.05
N ARG A 619 5.68 1.17 -18.33
CA ARG A 619 6.28 1.96 -19.41
C ARG A 619 5.75 3.41 -19.43
N TYR A 620 4.66 3.70 -18.72
CA TYR A 620 3.99 5.00 -18.69
C TYR A 620 4.09 5.61 -17.28
N GLN A 621 4.32 6.93 -17.20
CA GLN A 621 4.15 7.68 -15.94
C GLN A 621 2.65 7.82 -15.64
N LEU A 622 1.90 8.12 -16.69
CA LEU A 622 0.48 8.33 -16.66
C LEU A 622 -0.09 7.95 -18.02
N ALA A 623 -1.22 7.25 -18.04
CA ALA A 623 -2.04 7.06 -19.22
C ALA A 623 -3.50 7.35 -18.88
N VAL A 624 -4.27 7.87 -19.83
CA VAL A 624 -5.72 8.05 -19.69
C VAL A 624 -6.43 7.22 -20.73
N THR A 625 -7.39 6.40 -20.28
CA THR A 625 -8.22 5.58 -21.17
C THR A 625 -9.69 5.85 -20.94
N ARG A 626 -10.51 5.42 -21.89
CA ARG A 626 -11.95 5.35 -21.66
C ARG A 626 -12.28 4.25 -20.65
N ARG A 627 -13.15 4.56 -19.69
CA ARG A 627 -13.61 3.63 -18.67
C ARG A 627 -14.47 2.51 -19.27
N LYS A 628 -14.15 1.25 -18.96
CA LYS A 628 -14.93 0.06 -19.36
C LYS A 628 -15.07 -0.93 -18.21
N GLU A 629 -16.16 -1.71 -18.20
CA GLU A 629 -16.34 -2.80 -17.23
C GLU A 629 -15.40 -3.98 -17.51
N GLU A 630 -15.04 -4.18 -18.79
CA GLU A 630 -14.15 -5.24 -19.26
C GLU A 630 -12.66 -4.94 -19.03
N GLU A 631 -12.32 -3.70 -18.64
CA GLU A 631 -10.96 -3.27 -18.27
C GLU A 631 -10.90 -2.86 -16.78
N PRO A 632 -11.28 -3.76 -15.84
CA PRO A 632 -11.45 -3.38 -14.44
C PRO A 632 -10.11 -3.15 -13.72
N THR A 633 -9.05 -3.85 -14.14
CA THR A 633 -7.72 -3.84 -13.52
C THR A 633 -6.62 -3.82 -14.58
N SER A 634 -5.47 -3.19 -14.31
CA SER A 634 -4.34 -3.10 -15.26
C SER A 634 -3.31 -4.23 -15.14
N THR A 635 -3.47 -5.09 -14.13
CA THR A 635 -2.67 -6.31 -13.89
C THR A 635 -3.60 -7.50 -13.62
N SER A 636 -3.00 -8.66 -13.39
CA SER A 636 -3.67 -9.85 -12.89
C SER A 636 -2.72 -10.64 -11.98
N VAL A 637 -3.27 -11.25 -10.93
CA VAL A 637 -2.55 -12.19 -10.05
C VAL A 637 -1.93 -13.38 -10.80
N TYR A 638 -2.36 -13.64 -12.04
CA TYR A 638 -1.86 -14.70 -12.90
C TYR A 638 -0.65 -14.27 -13.75
N ASN A 639 -0.32 -12.97 -13.82
CA ASN A 639 0.77 -12.46 -14.63
C ASN A 639 2.15 -12.87 -14.08
N GLN A 640 2.32 -12.94 -12.76
CA GLN A 640 3.61 -13.27 -12.13
C GLN A 640 4.19 -14.61 -12.58
N ASN A 641 3.35 -15.63 -12.67
CA ASN A 641 3.78 -17.00 -12.95
C ASN A 641 3.74 -17.34 -14.45
N ASP A 642 3.22 -16.45 -15.30
CA ASP A 642 3.30 -16.57 -16.75
C ASP A 642 3.32 -15.19 -17.44
N PRO A 643 4.41 -14.41 -17.24
CA PRO A 643 4.51 -13.07 -17.80
C PRO A 643 4.69 -13.07 -19.33
N TRP A 644 4.99 -14.22 -19.93
CA TRP A 644 5.19 -14.37 -21.38
C TRP A 644 3.88 -14.46 -22.16
N THR A 645 2.81 -14.93 -21.50
CA THR A 645 1.45 -14.87 -22.04
C THR A 645 0.54 -14.25 -20.98
N PRO A 646 0.68 -12.93 -20.73
CA PRO A 646 0.01 -12.29 -19.62
C PRO A 646 -1.51 -12.41 -19.75
N THR A 647 -2.17 -12.55 -18.60
CA THR A 647 -3.63 -12.64 -18.54
C THR A 647 -4.28 -11.27 -18.74
N VAL A 648 -3.62 -10.21 -18.28
CA VAL A 648 -3.97 -8.82 -18.55
C VAL A 648 -2.73 -8.10 -19.04
N ALA A 649 -2.82 -7.35 -20.13
CA ALA A 649 -1.76 -6.49 -20.64
C ALA A 649 -2.30 -5.07 -20.79
N PHE A 650 -1.89 -4.17 -19.89
CA PHE A 650 -2.36 -2.79 -19.85
C PHE A 650 -2.21 -2.04 -21.18
N ALA A 651 -1.17 -2.35 -21.96
CA ALA A 651 -0.94 -1.71 -23.26
C ALA A 651 -2.10 -1.92 -24.25
N ASP A 652 -2.93 -2.95 -24.06
CA ASP A 652 -4.09 -3.21 -24.93
C ASP A 652 -5.26 -2.26 -24.64
N PHE A 653 -5.27 -1.58 -23.48
CA PHE A 653 -6.31 -0.61 -23.12
C PHE A 653 -6.16 0.68 -23.92
N ILE A 654 -4.92 1.02 -24.32
CA ILE A 654 -4.62 2.18 -25.16
C ILE A 654 -4.79 1.75 -26.62
N ASN A 655 -6.00 1.92 -27.14
CA ASN A 655 -6.37 1.44 -28.47
C ASN A 655 -6.94 2.55 -29.36
N ASN A 656 -6.57 3.80 -29.04
CA ASN A 656 -6.87 5.00 -29.81
C ASN A 656 -8.39 5.32 -29.82
N GLU A 657 -9.06 5.10 -28.70
CA GLU A 657 -10.40 5.65 -28.47
C GLU A 657 -10.37 7.16 -28.23
N THR A 658 -11.52 7.81 -28.39
CA THR A 658 -11.67 9.23 -28.08
C THR A 658 -11.85 9.45 -26.58
N LEU A 659 -11.25 10.52 -26.07
CA LEU A 659 -11.34 10.94 -24.67
C LEU A 659 -12.31 12.11 -24.46
N THR A 660 -12.90 12.65 -25.52
CA THR A 660 -13.72 13.86 -25.40
C THR A 660 -15.13 13.55 -24.91
N ASN A 661 -15.47 14.15 -23.77
CA ASN A 661 -16.75 14.01 -23.06
C ASN A 661 -17.11 12.53 -22.86
N GLN A 662 -16.16 11.75 -22.34
CA GLN A 662 -16.34 10.34 -22.00
C GLN A 662 -16.13 10.11 -20.50
N ASP A 663 -16.51 8.92 -20.03
CA ASP A 663 -16.10 8.39 -18.72
C ASP A 663 -14.63 7.97 -18.82
N LEU A 664 -13.76 8.62 -18.05
CA LEU A 664 -12.29 8.56 -18.19
C LEU A 664 -11.63 7.98 -16.94
N VAL A 665 -10.58 7.19 -17.15
CA VAL A 665 -9.75 6.66 -16.06
C VAL A 665 -8.30 7.07 -16.28
N ALA A 666 -7.68 7.66 -15.25
CA ALA A 666 -6.24 7.83 -15.19
C ALA A 666 -5.58 6.60 -14.57
N TRP A 667 -4.47 6.18 -15.18
CA TRP A 667 -3.63 5.08 -14.74
C TRP A 667 -2.25 5.64 -14.43
N ILE A 668 -1.88 5.69 -13.15
CA ILE A 668 -0.69 6.43 -12.68
C ILE A 668 0.35 5.45 -12.17
N THR A 669 1.57 5.54 -12.70
CA THR A 669 2.73 4.79 -12.21
C THR A 669 3.68 5.72 -11.48
N VAL A 670 3.99 5.38 -10.23
CA VAL A 670 5.00 6.05 -9.41
C VAL A 670 6.07 5.05 -9.02
N GLY A 671 7.28 5.52 -8.72
CA GLY A 671 8.36 4.59 -8.40
C GLY A 671 9.69 5.26 -8.16
N PHE A 672 10.70 4.45 -7.85
CA PHE A 672 12.07 4.90 -7.69
C PHE A 672 13.08 3.79 -7.99
N LEU A 673 14.29 4.18 -8.38
CA LEU A 673 15.46 3.30 -8.40
C LEU A 673 16.02 3.19 -6.98
N HIS A 674 16.26 1.97 -6.53
CA HIS A 674 16.86 1.68 -5.24
C HIS A 674 18.19 0.95 -5.45
N ILE A 675 19.29 1.59 -5.07
CA ILE A 675 20.62 0.99 -4.99
C ILE A 675 20.91 0.86 -3.50
N PRO A 676 20.69 -0.31 -2.88
CA PRO A 676 20.85 -0.45 -1.44
C PRO A 676 22.25 -0.03 -0.97
N HIS A 677 22.32 0.50 0.25
CA HIS A 677 23.53 1.03 0.86
C HIS A 677 23.60 0.64 2.35
N ALA A 678 24.68 1.01 3.04
CA ALA A 678 24.92 0.55 4.42
C ALA A 678 23.83 1.02 5.39
N GLU A 679 23.26 2.20 5.14
CA GLU A 679 22.20 2.82 5.92
C GLU A 679 20.83 2.14 5.72
N ASP A 680 20.69 1.23 4.76
CA ASP A 680 19.51 0.34 4.64
C ASP A 680 19.58 -0.87 5.60
N ILE A 681 20.58 -0.93 6.48
CA ILE A 681 20.76 -2.00 7.46
C ILE A 681 20.48 -1.46 8.88
N PRO A 682 19.52 -2.06 9.63
CA PRO A 682 18.79 -3.29 9.29
C PRO A 682 17.69 -3.09 8.24
N ASN A 683 17.11 -1.89 8.11
CA ASN A 683 15.99 -1.63 7.21
C ASN A 683 16.17 -0.35 6.40
N THR A 684 15.59 -0.37 5.20
CA THR A 684 15.39 0.82 4.39
C THR A 684 14.49 1.81 5.12
N VAL A 685 14.85 3.08 5.09
CA VAL A 685 14.12 4.15 5.80
C VAL A 685 13.08 4.81 4.90
N THR A 686 12.02 5.36 5.49
CA THR A 686 10.95 6.05 4.75
C THR A 686 11.33 7.46 4.28
N VAL A 687 12.35 8.06 4.90
CA VAL A 687 12.84 9.41 4.57
C VAL A 687 13.49 9.41 3.19
N GLY A 688 12.99 10.24 2.28
CA GLY A 688 13.48 10.32 0.90
C GLY A 688 12.91 9.26 -0.06
N ASN A 689 12.28 8.21 0.46
CA ASN A 689 11.69 7.11 -0.32
C ASN A 689 10.16 7.24 -0.51
N SER A 690 9.66 8.47 -0.44
CA SER A 690 8.24 8.79 -0.63
C SER A 690 7.95 9.10 -2.10
N VAL A 691 7.03 8.37 -2.71
CA VAL A 691 6.53 8.64 -4.07
C VAL A 691 5.00 8.60 -4.08
N GLY A 692 4.35 9.15 -5.09
CA GLY A 692 2.90 9.32 -5.08
C GLY A 692 2.38 10.33 -6.08
N PHE A 693 1.18 10.85 -5.84
CA PHE A 693 0.58 11.89 -6.67
C PHE A 693 -0.49 12.67 -5.92
N PHE A 694 -0.84 13.84 -6.45
CA PHE A 694 -1.95 14.66 -5.99
C PHE A 694 -3.05 14.73 -7.04
N LEU A 695 -4.30 14.74 -6.57
CA LEU A 695 -5.48 15.18 -7.30
C LEU A 695 -5.88 16.53 -6.72
N ARG A 696 -5.80 17.60 -7.51
CA ARG A 696 -5.97 18.98 -7.04
C ARG A 696 -7.12 19.67 -7.76
N PRO A 697 -8.04 20.35 -7.06
CA PRO A 697 -9.02 21.17 -7.74
C PRO A 697 -8.31 22.28 -8.52
N TYR A 698 -8.70 22.48 -9.77
CA TYR A 698 -8.18 23.52 -10.66
C TYR A 698 -9.34 24.18 -11.38
N ASN A 699 -9.68 25.41 -10.97
CA ASN A 699 -10.92 26.09 -11.37
C ASN A 699 -12.20 25.29 -11.08
N TYR A 700 -12.15 24.22 -10.28
CA TYR A 700 -13.32 23.43 -9.92
C TYR A 700 -14.31 24.22 -9.06
N PHE A 701 -13.77 24.94 -8.07
CA PHE A 701 -14.52 25.86 -7.20
C PHE A 701 -14.40 27.30 -7.72
N SER A 702 -15.19 28.20 -7.13
CA SER A 702 -15.12 29.64 -7.43
C SER A 702 -14.02 30.35 -6.64
N GLU A 703 -13.53 29.76 -5.57
CA GLU A 703 -12.41 30.22 -4.73
C GLU A 703 -11.83 29.02 -3.98
N ASP A 704 -10.79 29.22 -3.17
CA ASP A 704 -10.25 28.16 -2.31
C ASP A 704 -11.33 27.69 -1.33
N PRO A 705 -11.76 26.42 -1.33
CA PRO A 705 -12.80 25.97 -0.43
C PRO A 705 -12.36 25.95 1.05
N SER A 706 -11.07 26.16 1.35
CA SER A 706 -10.60 26.33 2.74
C SER A 706 -10.93 27.70 3.36
N VAL A 707 -11.51 28.65 2.59
CA VAL A 707 -11.92 29.97 3.11
C VAL A 707 -12.98 29.86 4.20
N ASP A 708 -13.89 28.88 4.08
CA ASP A 708 -14.96 28.64 5.06
C ASP A 708 -14.50 27.79 6.26
N CYS A 709 -13.22 27.46 6.35
CA CYS A 709 -12.72 26.59 7.41
C CYS A 709 -12.77 27.31 8.77
N PRO A 710 -13.46 26.74 9.78
CA PRO A 710 -13.59 27.38 11.11
C PRO A 710 -12.27 27.40 11.89
N ASP A 711 -11.27 26.61 11.47
CA ASP A 711 -9.93 26.59 12.07
C ASP A 711 -9.05 27.77 11.61
N SER A 712 -9.58 28.65 10.75
CA SER A 712 -8.84 29.82 10.27
C SER A 712 -8.65 30.86 11.38
N VAL A 713 -7.50 31.51 11.37
CA VAL A 713 -7.10 32.53 12.32
C VAL A 713 -6.91 33.83 11.57
N TYR A 714 -7.59 34.88 12.03
CA TYR A 714 -7.43 36.24 11.54
C TYR A 714 -7.18 37.16 12.72
N LEU A 715 -6.17 38.03 12.62
CA LEU A 715 -5.80 38.98 13.66
C LEU A 715 -5.62 40.34 12.99
N SER A 716 -6.22 41.39 13.54
CA SER A 716 -6.02 42.78 13.11
C SER A 716 -5.67 43.68 14.29
N SER A 717 -5.26 44.92 14.01
CA SER A 717 -5.03 45.93 15.06
C SER A 717 -6.31 46.36 15.81
N GLU A 718 -7.48 45.97 15.32
CA GLU A 718 -8.79 46.29 15.92
C GLU A 718 -9.29 45.22 16.90
N GLN A 719 -8.64 44.05 16.92
CA GLN A 719 -9.02 42.91 17.75
C GLN A 719 -8.00 42.65 18.87
N ASP A 720 -8.46 42.11 20.00
CA ASP A 720 -7.54 41.63 21.03
C ASP A 720 -7.07 40.22 20.68
N ALA A 721 -5.85 40.11 20.14
CA ALA A 721 -5.25 38.82 19.77
C ALA A 721 -5.14 37.83 20.95
N GLY A 722 -5.21 38.30 22.20
CA GLY A 722 -5.23 37.48 23.42
C GLY A 722 -6.62 37.01 23.85
N ALA A 723 -7.69 37.54 23.26
CA ALA A 723 -9.05 37.19 23.61
C ALA A 723 -9.53 35.95 22.83
N CYS A 724 -10.07 34.96 23.54
CA CYS A 724 -10.58 33.71 22.95
C CYS A 724 -11.71 33.94 21.91
N GLY A 725 -12.54 34.98 22.07
CA GLY A 725 -13.60 35.31 21.10
C GLY A 725 -13.07 35.82 19.76
N ASP A 726 -11.91 36.47 19.76
CA ASP A 726 -11.29 37.04 18.56
C ASP A 726 -10.23 36.10 17.95
N ASN A 727 -9.63 35.22 18.77
CA ASN A 727 -8.58 34.30 18.37
C ASN A 727 -8.80 32.91 18.98
N PRO A 728 -9.21 31.90 18.19
CA PRO A 728 -9.38 30.52 18.66
C PRO A 728 -8.11 29.93 19.31
N LEU A 729 -6.91 30.39 18.91
CA LEU A 729 -5.66 29.93 19.50
C LEU A 729 -5.48 30.40 20.94
N ALA A 730 -6.05 31.54 21.33
CA ALA A 730 -6.01 32.01 22.71
C ALA A 730 -6.82 31.08 23.64
N CYS A 731 -7.88 30.45 23.12
CA CYS A 731 -8.68 29.47 23.85
C CYS A 731 -7.90 28.18 24.17
N LEU A 732 -6.89 27.81 23.38
CA LEU A 732 -6.19 26.53 23.51
C LEU A 732 -5.59 26.31 24.90
N SER A 733 -5.10 27.37 25.55
CA SER A 733 -4.58 27.27 26.92
C SER A 733 -5.62 26.76 27.93
N SER A 734 -6.89 27.12 27.73
CA SER A 734 -8.03 26.70 28.55
C SER A 734 -8.70 25.42 28.06
N ALA A 735 -8.73 25.19 26.75
CA ALA A 735 -9.42 24.05 26.11
C ALA A 735 -8.54 22.79 26.03
N ALA A 736 -7.22 22.94 25.93
CA ALA A 736 -6.26 21.85 25.82
C ALA A 736 -5.52 21.55 27.14
N THR A 737 -5.97 22.12 28.27
CA THR A 737 -5.50 21.74 29.62
C THR A 737 -6.13 20.44 30.09
N CYS A 738 -6.00 19.41 29.25
CA CYS A 738 -6.52 18.08 29.52
C CYS A 738 -5.53 17.01 29.07
N ALA A 739 -5.57 15.86 29.74
CA ALA A 739 -4.83 14.67 29.30
C ALA A 739 -5.79 13.73 28.55
N PRO A 740 -5.44 13.25 27.35
CA PRO A 740 -6.24 12.24 26.68
C PRO A 740 -6.21 10.94 27.50
N ARG A 741 -7.36 10.25 27.58
CA ARG A 741 -7.39 8.90 28.12
C ARG A 741 -6.88 7.94 27.04
N LEU A 742 -5.61 7.57 27.16
CA LEU A 742 -5.00 6.62 26.24
C LEU A 742 -5.56 5.20 26.50
N PRO A 743 -6.03 4.47 25.47
CA PRO A 743 -6.36 3.05 25.63
C PRO A 743 -5.10 2.28 26.05
N PRO A 744 -5.21 1.15 26.77
CA PRO A 744 -4.05 0.32 27.04
C PRO A 744 -3.45 -0.19 25.73
N PHE A 745 -2.12 -0.24 25.66
CA PHE A 745 -1.44 -0.82 24.50
C PHE A 745 -1.81 -2.31 24.37
N HIS A 746 -2.15 -2.71 23.16
CA HIS A 746 -2.42 -4.09 22.78
C HIS A 746 -1.76 -4.38 21.43
N PHE A 747 -1.26 -5.59 21.28
CA PHE A 747 -0.76 -6.15 20.04
C PHE A 747 -1.22 -7.61 20.02
N GLY A 748 -2.09 -7.95 19.07
CA GLY A 748 -2.70 -9.27 18.89
C GLY A 748 -1.71 -10.35 18.47
N GLY A 749 -0.53 -9.97 17.98
CA GLY A 749 0.61 -10.85 17.80
C GLY A 749 0.75 -11.45 16.39
N PHE A 750 1.71 -12.38 16.25
CA PHE A 750 2.16 -12.90 14.96
C PHE A 750 1.39 -14.13 14.45
N LEU A 751 0.43 -14.65 15.22
CA LEU A 751 -0.19 -15.98 15.03
C LEU A 751 -1.60 -15.98 14.42
N ASN A 752 -2.10 -14.84 13.95
CA ASN A 752 -3.33 -14.80 13.14
C ASN A 752 -3.12 -15.26 11.68
N LEU A 753 -1.95 -15.83 11.38
CA LEU A 753 -1.55 -16.40 10.08
C LEU A 753 -2.43 -17.61 9.64
#